data_AF-A0A4Q5UZA0-F1
#
_entry.id   AF-A0A4Q5UZA0-F1
#
_cell.length_a   1.000
_cell.length_b   1.000
_cell.length_c   1.000
_cell.angle_alpha   90.00
_cell.angle_beta   90.00
_cell.angle_gamma   90.00
#
_symmetry.space_group_name_H-M   'P 1'
#
loop_
_entity.id
_entity.type
_entity.pdbx_description
1 polymer ?
#
loop_
_entity_poly.entity_id
_entity_poly.type
_entity_poly.pdbx_seq_one_letter_code
_entity_poly.pdbx_strand_id
1 'polypeptide(L)'
;MRKFKAASLLFLFGLQLTVAFSQETYPVNGVADKRTGVYAFTNATIFKDAQNSILAATLLIKEGRIVALGTSVTIPKDATVIDCKGKFIYPSFIDIYSDYGVPTPQRSAGGFNFSAPTQFISNTKGAFGWNQAIKSEVDAVNIFAADASKAKGLRDAGFGVVLTHQKDGIARGTGAVVSLADKAENLVIIKEKAASLYSFSKGTSTQSYPGSLMGSIALLRQTFLDGQWYKNKPATEGTNLSLQAWNNNLALPLIFEANDKWNDLRADRVGDEFGVQFILKAGGNEYQRIKEIAGTKASYILPLNFPQALDVEDPNDARFVSLATMKHWEMAPGNAAAFEKAGINFCLTAADLRDSKQFLSSLRRAIDAGLSETKALEALTKTPATLLNVFSETGSLDAGKWANFIITNGPVFAEKTAIIQNWVQGERYVVKEDGMQDAKGNYALTLHTNSGIKNISLDVKSNNSADVLMKDTIASKFSYDGNMVKISFPETKKGKKGYRLSGVSNAEGWSGNGSDSSGNAVWWTATYTKDISSKADSVRKKTAYTTGKLTFPNGSYGVEEAIKPETILIKNATVWTNETDGILQNADVLVQNGKIAAVGKNLSSNGARIIDGTGKFLTPGIIDEHSHIAVASINEGGQSVTSEVRIADNLDPEDVDIYRQLSGGVTTSHILHGSANTIGGQTQLIKLRWGVNDEELKYKGADGFIKFALGENVKRTSSQNNNRFPDTRMGVEQVQMDAFTRAKDYENALKGPNAKNVRRDLELDALVEIMNKKRFITCHSYIQSEILETMKIAEQFGFTINTFTHILEGYKVADKMKAHGANASTFSDWWAYKLEVQDAIPYNAGIMNKVGINVAINSDDGEMARRLNQEAAKVVKYSGISEEEAFKMVTLNPAKMLHIDNKVGSIKTGKDADLVLWSDNPLSIYAKAEKTIVDGAVYFDRDKDLEIRKQIAAERNRLIQKMLDEKKSGGATGPATPSLRMVNSCMDHVHHHGLLDMDHSENGQ
;
A
#
# COMPACT_ATOMS: atom_id res chain seq x y z
N MET A 1 -26.93 17.91 -80.79
CA MET A 1 -25.74 17.03 -80.87
C MET A 1 -25.07 16.96 -79.48
N ARG A 2 -25.59 16.09 -78.62
CA ARG A 2 -25.14 15.82 -77.24
C ARG A 2 -24.84 14.32 -77.16
N LYS A 3 -23.75 13.83 -77.76
CA LYS A 3 -23.29 12.42 -77.62
C LYS A 3 -21.78 12.21 -77.72
N PHE A 4 -20.94 13.25 -77.62
CA PHE A 4 -19.49 13.13 -77.79
C PHE A 4 -18.63 13.81 -76.71
N LYS A 5 -19.14 13.98 -75.48
CA LYS A 5 -18.34 14.45 -74.34
C LYS A 5 -18.39 13.55 -73.09
N ALA A 6 -19.12 12.45 -73.12
CA ALA A 6 -19.22 11.52 -71.98
C ALA A 6 -18.23 10.34 -72.04
N ALA A 7 -17.62 10.06 -73.20
CA ALA A 7 -16.74 8.89 -73.38
C ALA A 7 -15.28 9.15 -72.98
N SER A 8 -14.82 10.40 -72.91
CA SER A 8 -13.42 10.71 -72.57
C SER A 8 -13.18 10.95 -71.08
N LEU A 9 -14.23 11.12 -70.26
CA LEU A 9 -14.08 11.20 -68.80
C LEU A 9 -14.13 9.83 -68.11
N LEU A 10 -14.69 8.80 -68.75
CA LEU A 10 -14.72 7.43 -68.20
C LEU A 10 -13.45 6.63 -68.48
N PHE A 11 -12.65 7.02 -69.49
CA PHE A 11 -11.40 6.33 -69.80
C PHE A 11 -10.19 6.84 -68.97
N LEU A 12 -10.34 7.99 -68.29
CA LEU A 12 -9.31 8.56 -67.40
C LEU A 12 -9.51 8.22 -65.92
N PHE A 13 -10.64 7.63 -65.53
CA PHE A 13 -10.88 7.07 -64.19
C PHE A 13 -10.63 5.55 -64.10
N GLY A 14 -10.36 4.88 -65.22
CA GLY A 14 -10.16 3.42 -65.29
C GLY A 14 -8.70 2.96 -65.14
N LEU A 15 -7.74 3.85 -64.91
CA LEU A 15 -6.30 3.53 -64.93
C LEU A 15 -5.52 4.02 -63.69
N GLN A 16 -6.20 4.22 -62.57
CA GLN A 16 -5.58 4.37 -61.24
C GLN A 16 -6.21 3.44 -60.20
N LEU A 17 -6.17 2.14 -60.49
CA LEU A 17 -6.12 1.10 -59.45
C LEU A 17 -4.75 0.44 -59.54
N THR A 18 -3.69 1.24 -59.43
CA THR A 18 -2.44 0.71 -58.92
C THR A 18 -2.71 0.31 -57.49
N VAL A 19 -2.93 -0.98 -57.27
CA VAL A 19 -2.77 -1.62 -55.97
C VAL A 19 -1.35 -1.23 -55.53
N ALA A 20 -1.25 -0.20 -54.71
CA ALA A 20 0.00 0.19 -54.10
C ALA A 20 0.38 -0.97 -53.17
N PHE A 21 1.19 -1.89 -53.68
CA PHE A 21 1.90 -2.81 -52.83
C PHE A 21 2.81 -1.95 -51.96
N SER A 22 2.44 -1.81 -50.68
CA SER A 22 3.34 -1.24 -49.69
C SER A 22 4.64 -2.03 -49.77
N GLN A 23 5.75 -1.36 -50.15
CA GLN A 23 7.07 -1.97 -49.99
C GLN A 23 7.28 -2.23 -48.50
N GLU A 24 7.77 -3.42 -48.18
CA GLU A 24 8.23 -3.70 -46.82
C GLU A 24 9.45 -2.81 -46.54
N THR A 25 9.41 -2.07 -45.44
CA THR A 25 10.46 -1.11 -45.06
C THR A 25 11.67 -1.77 -44.40
N TYR A 26 11.55 -3.05 -44.02
CA TYR A 26 12.62 -3.87 -43.48
C TYR A 26 13.10 -4.88 -44.52
N PRO A 27 14.41 -5.13 -44.65
CA PRO A 27 14.92 -6.16 -45.55
C PRO A 27 14.53 -7.55 -45.05
N VAL A 28 13.87 -8.34 -45.91
CA VAL A 28 13.59 -9.75 -45.63
C VAL A 28 14.88 -10.56 -45.74
N ASN A 29 15.42 -11.01 -44.60
CA ASN A 29 16.54 -11.94 -44.57
C ASN A 29 16.01 -13.38 -44.55
N GLY A 30 15.62 -13.90 -45.72
CA GLY A 30 15.07 -15.25 -45.88
C GLY A 30 14.01 -15.36 -46.99
N VAL A 31 13.24 -16.45 -46.97
CA VAL A 31 12.09 -16.64 -47.86
C VAL A 31 10.89 -15.94 -47.27
N ALA A 32 10.26 -15.03 -48.03
CA ALA A 32 9.04 -14.36 -47.60
C ALA A 32 7.88 -15.38 -47.42
N ASP A 33 7.37 -15.53 -46.20
CA ASP A 33 6.23 -16.40 -45.87
C ASP A 33 4.94 -15.57 -45.85
N LYS A 34 4.25 -15.49 -47.01
CA LYS A 34 2.95 -14.82 -47.18
C LYS A 34 1.79 -15.79 -47.00
N ARG A 35 1.66 -16.44 -45.85
CA ARG A 35 0.39 -17.09 -45.49
C ARG A 35 -0.71 -16.02 -45.38
N THR A 36 -1.89 -16.29 -45.93
CA THR A 36 -3.02 -15.33 -46.01
C THR A 36 -3.55 -14.87 -44.65
N GLY A 37 -3.17 -15.54 -43.55
CA GLY A 37 -3.52 -15.14 -42.19
C GLY A 37 -5.03 -15.14 -41.91
N VAL A 38 -5.80 -15.91 -42.69
CA VAL A 38 -7.26 -16.03 -42.54
C VAL A 38 -7.58 -17.31 -41.78
N TYR A 39 -8.25 -17.18 -40.62
CA TYR A 39 -8.66 -18.31 -39.79
C TYR A 39 -10.12 -18.20 -39.39
N ALA A 40 -10.84 -19.32 -39.38
CA ALA A 40 -12.22 -19.42 -38.91
C ALA A 40 -12.31 -20.45 -37.78
N PHE A 41 -12.67 -20.00 -36.58
CA PHE A 41 -12.87 -20.85 -35.40
C PHE A 41 -14.35 -21.17 -35.25
N THR A 42 -14.77 -22.38 -35.60
CA THR A 42 -16.19 -22.75 -35.69
C THR A 42 -16.67 -23.55 -34.47
N ASN A 43 -17.98 -23.54 -34.21
CA ASN A 43 -18.65 -24.36 -33.18
C ASN A 43 -18.22 -24.11 -31.73
N ALA A 44 -17.58 -22.97 -31.43
CA ALA A 44 -17.19 -22.62 -30.06
C ALA A 44 -18.32 -21.96 -29.27
N THR A 45 -18.23 -22.02 -27.94
CA THR A 45 -18.91 -21.05 -27.07
C THR A 45 -18.04 -19.79 -26.98
N ILE A 46 -18.47 -18.70 -27.61
CA ILE A 46 -17.64 -17.49 -27.72
C ILE A 46 -18.21 -16.39 -26.83
N PHE A 47 -17.39 -15.91 -25.91
CA PHE A 47 -17.65 -14.74 -25.08
C PHE A 47 -17.14 -13.52 -25.84
N LYS A 48 -18.07 -12.73 -26.38
CA LYS A 48 -17.73 -11.48 -27.05
C LYS A 48 -17.12 -10.48 -26.07
N ASP A 49 -17.70 -10.42 -24.87
CA ASP A 49 -17.30 -9.64 -23.71
C ASP A 49 -17.79 -10.36 -22.44
N ALA A 50 -17.70 -9.70 -21.28
CA ALA A 50 -18.06 -10.30 -20.00
C ALA A 50 -19.56 -10.64 -19.86
N GLN A 51 -20.44 -9.97 -20.61
CA GLN A 51 -21.89 -10.11 -20.48
C GLN A 51 -22.51 -10.90 -21.64
N ASN A 52 -21.86 -10.92 -22.81
CA ASN A 52 -22.40 -11.46 -24.04
C ASN A 52 -21.66 -12.73 -24.47
N SER A 53 -22.33 -13.88 -24.38
CA SER A 53 -21.83 -15.16 -24.93
C SER A 53 -22.74 -15.67 -26.06
N ILE A 54 -22.13 -16.35 -27.03
CA ILE A 54 -22.80 -16.91 -28.19
C ILE A 54 -22.42 -18.38 -28.29
N LEU A 55 -23.42 -19.26 -28.28
CA LEU A 55 -23.24 -20.71 -28.40
C LEU A 55 -23.11 -21.13 -29.87
N ALA A 56 -22.27 -22.13 -30.13
CA ALA A 56 -22.02 -22.68 -31.48
C ALA A 56 -21.69 -21.59 -32.52
N ALA A 57 -20.88 -20.60 -32.11
CA ALA A 57 -20.54 -19.46 -32.93
C ALA A 57 -19.26 -19.70 -33.75
N THR A 58 -19.07 -18.86 -34.76
CA THR A 58 -17.86 -18.77 -35.56
C THR A 58 -17.18 -17.41 -35.33
N LEU A 59 -15.88 -17.42 -35.05
CA LEU A 59 -15.00 -16.24 -35.06
C LEU A 59 -14.12 -16.28 -36.30
N LEU A 60 -14.21 -15.26 -37.16
CA LEU A 60 -13.39 -15.11 -38.35
C LEU A 60 -12.36 -14.01 -38.12
N ILE A 61 -11.09 -14.36 -38.31
CA ILE A 61 -9.98 -13.40 -38.26
C ILE A 61 -9.25 -13.38 -39.60
N LYS A 62 -8.70 -12.21 -39.96
CA LYS A 62 -7.88 -12.00 -41.15
C LYS A 62 -6.76 -11.04 -40.82
N GLU A 63 -5.53 -11.43 -41.14
CA GLU A 63 -4.33 -10.57 -40.99
C GLU A 63 -4.21 -9.98 -39.57
N GLY A 64 -4.51 -10.80 -38.56
CA GLY A 64 -4.43 -10.41 -37.16
C GLY A 64 -5.60 -9.56 -36.63
N ARG A 65 -6.63 -9.30 -37.44
CA ARG A 65 -7.84 -8.54 -37.05
C ARG A 65 -9.08 -9.42 -37.03
N ILE A 66 -10.03 -9.09 -36.16
CA ILE A 66 -11.35 -9.74 -36.13
C ILE A 66 -12.20 -9.17 -37.26
N VAL A 67 -12.76 -10.05 -38.10
CA VAL A 67 -13.59 -9.66 -39.24
C VAL A 67 -15.07 -9.83 -38.92
N ALA A 68 -15.44 -10.97 -38.34
CA ALA A 68 -16.82 -11.31 -38.04
C ALA A 68 -16.92 -12.28 -36.86
N LEU A 69 -18.02 -12.16 -36.12
CA LEU A 69 -18.39 -13.05 -35.01
C LEU A 69 -19.90 -13.32 -35.10
N GLY A 70 -20.31 -14.58 -35.07
CA GLY A 70 -21.73 -14.94 -35.01
C GLY A 70 -22.03 -16.40 -35.35
N THR A 71 -23.30 -16.78 -35.32
CA THR A 71 -23.78 -18.15 -35.65
C THR A 71 -23.91 -18.39 -37.16
N SER A 72 -23.81 -17.35 -37.99
CA SER A 72 -23.95 -17.42 -39.45
C SER A 72 -22.90 -16.54 -40.13
N VAL A 73 -21.63 -16.87 -39.92
CA VAL A 73 -20.49 -16.20 -40.56
C VAL A 73 -20.13 -16.91 -41.87
N THR A 74 -20.05 -16.17 -42.97
CA THR A 74 -19.56 -16.71 -44.24
C THR A 74 -18.04 -16.91 -44.17
N ILE A 75 -17.60 -18.17 -44.24
CA ILE A 75 -16.19 -18.52 -44.16
C ILE A 75 -15.56 -18.41 -45.56
N PRO A 76 -14.51 -17.58 -45.75
CA PRO A 76 -13.77 -17.50 -47.01
C PRO A 76 -13.13 -18.85 -47.39
N LYS A 77 -13.01 -19.13 -48.69
CA LYS A 77 -12.46 -20.41 -49.18
C LYS A 77 -10.98 -20.61 -48.84
N ASP A 78 -10.25 -19.51 -48.64
CA ASP A 78 -8.84 -19.46 -48.27
C ASP A 78 -8.62 -19.43 -46.74
N ALA A 79 -9.69 -19.50 -45.94
CA ALA A 79 -9.60 -19.56 -44.48
C ALA A 79 -9.18 -20.95 -43.99
N THR A 80 -8.23 -20.98 -43.06
CA THR A 80 -7.96 -22.20 -42.27
C THR A 80 -9.08 -22.38 -41.23
N VAL A 81 -9.86 -23.44 -41.37
CA VAL A 81 -10.97 -23.73 -40.44
C VAL A 81 -10.46 -24.56 -39.27
N ILE A 82 -10.73 -24.10 -38.05
CA ILE A 82 -10.38 -24.75 -36.79
C ILE A 82 -11.68 -25.07 -36.04
N ASP A 83 -12.03 -26.35 -35.96
CA ASP A 83 -13.20 -26.78 -35.20
C ASP A 83 -12.94 -26.68 -33.69
N CYS A 84 -13.72 -25.84 -33.04
CA CYS A 84 -13.64 -25.54 -31.62
C CYS A 84 -14.86 -26.09 -30.85
N LYS A 85 -15.50 -27.14 -31.37
CA LYS A 85 -16.62 -27.81 -30.69
C LYS A 85 -16.25 -28.21 -29.26
N GLY A 86 -17.07 -27.78 -28.31
CA GLY A 86 -16.85 -28.02 -26.87
C GLY A 86 -15.76 -27.15 -26.23
N LYS A 87 -15.15 -26.23 -26.99
CA LYS A 87 -14.19 -25.24 -26.51
C LYS A 87 -14.88 -23.90 -26.26
N PHE A 88 -14.21 -23.08 -25.45
CA PHE A 88 -14.68 -21.75 -25.10
C PHE A 88 -13.65 -20.72 -25.56
N ILE A 89 -14.11 -19.60 -26.13
CA ILE A 89 -13.25 -18.52 -26.62
C ILE A 89 -13.58 -17.24 -25.84
N TYR A 90 -12.57 -16.56 -25.31
CA TYR A 90 -12.68 -15.30 -24.57
C TYR A 90 -11.67 -14.29 -25.13
N PRO A 91 -11.91 -12.97 -24.99
CA PRO A 91 -10.83 -11.99 -25.22
C PRO A 91 -9.64 -12.32 -24.31
N SER A 92 -8.42 -12.17 -24.83
CA SER A 92 -7.23 -12.31 -23.99
C SER A 92 -7.21 -11.21 -22.94
N PHE A 93 -6.66 -11.53 -21.77
CA PHE A 93 -6.56 -10.58 -20.67
C PHE A 93 -5.60 -9.44 -21.00
N ILE A 94 -5.82 -8.30 -20.34
CA ILE A 94 -5.02 -7.09 -20.44
C ILE A 94 -4.47 -6.78 -19.06
N ASP A 95 -3.15 -6.83 -18.91
CA ASP A 95 -2.51 -6.38 -17.67
C ASP A 95 -2.23 -4.88 -17.76
N ILE A 96 -2.90 -4.07 -16.94
CA ILE A 96 -2.72 -2.62 -16.91
C ILE A 96 -1.46 -2.19 -16.14
N TYR A 97 -0.70 -3.11 -15.55
CA TYR A 97 0.51 -2.74 -14.79
C TYR A 97 1.61 -3.80 -14.90
N SER A 98 2.57 -3.59 -15.79
CA SER A 98 3.67 -4.52 -16.05
C SER A 98 5.02 -3.81 -16.25
N ASP A 99 6.11 -4.55 -16.11
CA ASP A 99 7.48 -4.16 -16.50
C ASP A 99 8.01 -5.03 -17.67
N TYR A 100 7.09 -5.64 -18.42
CA TYR A 100 7.42 -6.47 -19.58
C TYR A 100 8.22 -5.70 -20.64
N GLY A 101 9.38 -6.23 -21.03
CA GLY A 101 10.18 -5.68 -22.12
C GLY A 101 10.84 -4.34 -21.82
N VAL A 102 10.79 -3.84 -20.58
CA VAL A 102 11.55 -2.64 -20.17
C VAL A 102 12.68 -3.02 -19.21
N PRO A 103 13.80 -2.27 -19.21
CA PRO A 103 14.92 -2.55 -18.34
C PRO A 103 14.56 -2.33 -16.86
N THR A 104 14.88 -3.32 -16.02
CA THR A 104 14.79 -3.18 -14.57
C THR A 104 15.84 -2.19 -14.09
N PRO A 105 15.45 -1.11 -13.40
CA PRO A 105 16.39 -0.14 -12.86
C PRO A 105 17.34 -0.81 -11.87
N GLN A 106 18.66 -0.69 -12.10
CA GLN A 106 19.65 -1.18 -11.15
C GLN A 106 20.02 -0.06 -10.17
N ARG A 107 19.82 -0.30 -8.87
CA ARG A 107 20.46 0.53 -7.85
C ARG A 107 21.95 0.24 -7.86
N SER A 108 22.78 1.27 -7.97
CA SER A 108 24.21 1.17 -7.68
C SER A 108 24.40 0.56 -6.28
N ALA A 109 25.33 -0.38 -6.14
CA ALA A 109 25.59 -1.07 -4.89
C ALA A 109 26.00 -0.05 -3.80
N GLY A 110 25.05 0.29 -2.95
CA GLY A 110 25.16 1.33 -1.93
C GLY A 110 23.76 1.72 -1.47
N GLY A 111 23.26 1.05 -0.43
CA GLY A 111 22.06 1.52 0.27
C GLY A 111 22.29 2.91 0.87
N PHE A 112 21.22 3.55 1.36
CA PHE A 112 21.35 4.75 2.17
C PHE A 112 22.38 4.50 3.28
N ASN A 113 23.49 5.24 3.23
CA ASN A 113 24.55 5.19 4.22
C ASN A 113 24.55 6.52 4.95
N PHE A 114 24.17 6.50 6.23
CA PHE A 114 24.11 7.69 7.07
C PHE A 114 25.49 8.39 7.21
N SER A 115 26.57 7.62 7.08
CA SER A 115 27.94 8.12 7.10
C SER A 115 28.46 8.53 5.72
N ALA A 116 27.68 8.34 4.65
CA ALA A 116 28.04 8.80 3.33
C ALA A 116 27.69 10.30 3.17
N PRO A 117 28.47 11.04 2.35
CA PRO A 117 28.16 12.42 2.05
C PRO A 117 26.75 12.54 1.42
N THR A 118 26.06 13.60 1.81
CA THR A 118 24.74 13.98 1.30
C THR A 118 24.87 14.39 -0.17
N GLN A 119 24.00 13.85 -1.03
CA GLN A 119 23.91 14.29 -2.42
C GLN A 119 22.73 15.25 -2.60
N PHE A 120 23.05 16.53 -2.78
CA PHE A 120 22.08 17.59 -3.03
C PHE A 120 21.73 17.76 -4.50
N ILE A 121 22.73 17.69 -5.39
CA ILE A 121 22.59 17.97 -6.82
C ILE A 121 22.35 16.66 -7.59
N SER A 122 21.45 16.70 -8.57
CA SER A 122 21.20 15.59 -9.49
C SER A 122 22.47 15.21 -10.27
N ASN A 123 22.68 13.91 -10.46
CA ASN A 123 23.76 13.40 -11.32
C ASN A 123 23.30 13.18 -12.77
N THR A 124 22.00 13.34 -13.07
CA THR A 124 21.46 13.23 -14.42
C THR A 124 22.01 14.35 -15.31
N LYS A 125 22.80 14.00 -16.33
CA LYS A 125 23.43 14.96 -17.23
C LYS A 125 22.43 15.44 -18.29
N GLY A 126 22.27 16.74 -18.43
CA GLY A 126 21.39 17.37 -19.43
C GLY A 126 20.52 18.46 -18.82
N ALA A 127 19.58 18.98 -19.61
CA ALA A 127 18.63 20.01 -19.21
C ALA A 127 17.44 19.42 -18.43
N PHE A 128 17.72 18.62 -17.40
CA PHE A 128 16.71 17.92 -16.59
C PHE A 128 16.44 18.64 -15.27
N GLY A 129 15.35 18.25 -14.59
CA GLY A 129 15.01 18.80 -13.29
C GLY A 129 16.08 18.57 -12.23
N TRP A 130 16.10 19.42 -11.20
CA TRP A 130 17.09 19.37 -10.13
C TRP A 130 17.02 18.08 -9.30
N ASN A 131 15.85 17.41 -9.25
CA ASN A 131 15.64 16.17 -8.52
C ASN A 131 15.43 14.97 -9.46
N GLN A 132 16.38 14.02 -9.46
CA GLN A 132 16.37 12.85 -10.33
C GLN A 132 15.37 11.76 -9.91
N ALA A 133 14.57 11.98 -8.85
CA ALA A 133 13.38 11.18 -8.58
C ALA A 133 12.18 11.57 -9.48
N ILE A 134 12.25 12.74 -10.16
CA ILE A 134 11.26 13.19 -11.14
C ILE A 134 11.78 12.83 -12.54
N LYS A 135 11.34 11.69 -13.06
CA LYS A 135 11.77 11.13 -14.35
C LYS A 135 10.66 11.19 -15.40
N SER A 136 9.94 12.31 -15.45
CA SER A 136 8.78 12.51 -16.33
C SER A 136 9.13 12.37 -17.82
N GLU A 137 10.39 12.60 -18.18
CA GLU A 137 10.94 12.48 -19.52
C GLU A 137 11.12 11.04 -20.03
N VAL A 138 11.03 10.03 -19.15
CA VAL A 138 11.20 8.63 -19.55
C VAL A 138 10.00 8.18 -20.36
N ASP A 139 10.24 7.62 -21.54
CA ASP A 139 9.21 7.07 -22.40
C ASP A 139 9.43 5.57 -22.56
N ALA A 140 8.51 4.74 -22.06
CA ALA A 140 8.64 3.28 -22.12
C ALA A 140 8.83 2.77 -23.55
N VAL A 141 8.19 3.39 -24.55
CA VAL A 141 8.32 3.01 -25.96
C VAL A 141 9.76 3.09 -26.49
N ASN A 142 10.57 4.03 -25.98
CA ASN A 142 11.95 4.21 -26.43
C ASN A 142 12.93 3.19 -25.83
N ILE A 143 12.53 2.52 -24.75
CA ILE A 143 13.35 1.55 -24.01
C ILE A 143 12.72 0.15 -24.00
N PHE A 144 11.68 -0.06 -24.82
CA PHE A 144 11.00 -1.33 -24.95
C PHE A 144 11.74 -2.27 -25.90
N ALA A 145 11.88 -3.53 -25.48
CA ALA A 145 12.38 -4.63 -26.29
C ALA A 145 11.50 -5.87 -26.05
N ALA A 146 11.05 -6.51 -27.13
CA ALA A 146 10.21 -7.70 -27.02
C ALA A 146 11.00 -8.87 -26.42
N ASP A 147 10.45 -9.51 -25.40
CA ASP A 147 11.05 -10.69 -24.76
C ASP A 147 10.11 -11.89 -24.87
N ALA A 148 10.42 -12.82 -25.77
CA ALA A 148 9.58 -13.99 -26.03
C ALA A 148 9.42 -14.91 -24.80
N SER A 149 10.44 -14.98 -23.94
CA SER A 149 10.46 -15.83 -22.74
C SER A 149 9.54 -15.27 -21.66
N LYS A 150 9.67 -13.98 -21.35
CA LYS A 150 8.76 -13.30 -20.40
C LYS A 150 7.33 -13.25 -20.92
N ALA A 151 7.15 -12.99 -22.21
CA ALA A 151 5.83 -12.98 -22.84
C ALA A 151 5.14 -14.35 -22.74
N LYS A 152 5.90 -15.45 -22.83
CA LYS A 152 5.33 -16.80 -22.66
C LYS A 152 4.64 -16.96 -21.32
N GLY A 153 5.26 -16.56 -20.21
CA GLY A 153 4.67 -16.68 -18.88
C GLY A 153 3.36 -15.89 -18.72
N LEU A 154 3.27 -14.73 -19.35
CA LEU A 154 2.05 -13.91 -19.37
C LEU A 154 0.98 -14.51 -20.29
N ARG A 155 1.36 -15.01 -21.48
CA ARG A 155 0.46 -15.70 -22.41
C ARG A 155 -0.12 -16.96 -21.79
N ASP A 156 0.69 -17.74 -21.07
CA ASP A 156 0.26 -18.94 -20.35
C ASP A 156 -0.78 -18.62 -19.26
N ALA A 157 -0.71 -17.43 -18.66
CA ALA A 157 -1.68 -16.92 -17.69
C ALA A 157 -2.96 -16.32 -18.34
N GLY A 158 -2.98 -16.20 -19.67
CA GLY A 158 -4.11 -15.72 -20.46
C GLY A 158 -4.01 -14.27 -20.94
N PHE A 159 -2.91 -13.58 -20.66
CA PHE A 159 -2.71 -12.20 -21.14
C PHE A 159 -2.31 -12.18 -22.61
N GLY A 160 -2.84 -11.21 -23.36
CA GLY A 160 -2.44 -10.94 -24.75
C GLY A 160 -1.88 -9.54 -24.95
N VAL A 161 -2.18 -8.63 -24.01
CA VAL A 161 -1.77 -7.22 -24.05
C VAL A 161 -1.36 -6.78 -22.66
N VAL A 162 -0.37 -5.89 -22.56
CA VAL A 162 0.04 -5.28 -21.30
C VAL A 162 0.31 -3.78 -21.47
N LEU A 163 0.09 -3.00 -20.42
CA LEU A 163 0.75 -1.70 -20.24
C LEU A 163 2.11 -1.96 -19.59
N THR A 164 3.19 -1.61 -20.27
CA THR A 164 4.55 -1.70 -19.73
C THR A 164 5.12 -0.32 -19.41
N HIS A 165 5.82 -0.22 -18.28
CA HIS A 165 6.50 0.99 -17.83
C HIS A 165 7.70 0.68 -16.94
N GLN A 166 8.63 1.63 -16.88
CA GLN A 166 9.77 1.54 -15.97
C GLN A 166 9.34 1.95 -14.54
N LYS A 167 9.54 1.07 -13.56
CA LYS A 167 9.17 1.30 -12.15
C LYS A 167 10.25 2.10 -11.40
N ASP A 168 10.55 3.33 -11.83
CA ASP A 168 11.66 4.12 -11.28
C ASP A 168 11.33 5.60 -11.03
N GLY A 169 11.31 6.00 -9.76
CA GLY A 169 11.09 7.38 -9.34
C GLY A 169 9.67 7.69 -8.86
N ILE A 170 9.50 8.92 -8.38
CA ILE A 170 8.23 9.50 -7.93
C ILE A 170 7.36 9.82 -9.13
N ALA A 171 7.95 10.45 -10.15
CA ALA A 171 7.38 10.52 -11.50
C ALA A 171 8.20 9.59 -12.39
N ARG A 172 7.53 8.67 -13.10
CA ARG A 172 8.18 7.55 -13.80
C ARG A 172 8.05 7.63 -15.33
N GLY A 173 7.58 8.78 -15.82
CA GLY A 173 7.36 9.01 -17.24
C GLY A 173 6.14 8.25 -17.79
N THR A 174 6.19 7.87 -19.06
CA THR A 174 5.06 7.29 -19.79
C THR A 174 5.16 5.77 -19.94
N GLY A 175 4.01 5.10 -19.92
CA GLY A 175 3.87 3.68 -20.23
C GLY A 175 3.34 3.44 -21.64
N ALA A 176 3.72 2.32 -22.24
CA ALA A 176 3.30 1.91 -23.58
C ALA A 176 2.37 0.68 -23.51
N VAL A 177 1.31 0.65 -24.31
CA VAL A 177 0.48 -0.55 -24.47
C VAL A 177 1.05 -1.39 -25.60
N VAL A 178 1.42 -2.63 -25.27
CA VAL A 178 2.05 -3.57 -26.19
C VAL A 178 1.31 -4.90 -26.19
N SER A 179 1.23 -5.53 -27.36
CA SER A 179 0.80 -6.93 -27.47
C SER A 179 1.94 -7.88 -27.10
N LEU A 180 1.60 -9.09 -26.67
CA LEU A 180 2.55 -10.15 -26.37
C LEU A 180 2.83 -11.06 -27.59
N ALA A 181 2.69 -10.54 -28.82
CA ALA A 181 3.07 -11.28 -30.02
C ALA A 181 4.60 -11.34 -30.18
N ASP A 182 5.10 -12.38 -30.82
CA ASP A 182 6.51 -12.63 -31.10
C ASP A 182 6.87 -12.01 -32.45
N LYS A 183 6.75 -10.68 -32.51
CA LYS A 183 7.04 -9.84 -33.68
C LYS A 183 8.01 -8.73 -33.28
N ALA A 184 8.54 -8.04 -34.28
CA ALA A 184 9.35 -6.83 -34.08
C ALA A 184 8.60 -5.78 -33.24
N GLU A 185 9.36 -4.99 -32.47
CA GLU A 185 8.84 -4.02 -31.50
C GLU A 185 7.81 -3.06 -32.12
N ASN A 186 8.10 -2.56 -33.32
CA ASN A 186 7.23 -1.64 -34.06
C ASN A 186 5.88 -2.25 -34.47
N LEU A 187 5.74 -3.58 -34.47
CA LEU A 187 4.50 -4.28 -34.82
C LEU A 187 3.67 -4.66 -33.58
N VAL A 188 4.29 -4.69 -32.40
CA VAL A 188 3.61 -5.08 -31.16
C VAL A 188 3.14 -3.89 -30.33
N ILE A 189 3.63 -2.67 -30.60
CA ILE A 189 3.16 -1.44 -29.96
C ILE A 189 1.75 -1.10 -30.45
N ILE A 190 0.78 -1.09 -29.53
CA ILE A 190 -0.60 -0.67 -29.78
C ILE A 190 -0.76 0.83 -29.52
N LYS A 191 -0.11 1.33 -28.47
CA LYS A 191 -0.14 2.76 -28.11
C LYS A 191 1.14 3.17 -27.42
N GLU A 192 1.86 4.13 -28.00
CA GLU A 192 3.19 4.56 -27.56
C GLU A 192 3.18 5.22 -26.17
N LYS A 193 2.24 6.14 -25.94
CA LYS A 193 2.04 6.85 -24.66
C LYS A 193 0.60 6.66 -24.21
N ALA A 194 0.39 5.68 -23.33
CA ALA A 194 -0.94 5.28 -22.90
C ALA A 194 -1.32 5.81 -21.52
N ALA A 195 -0.34 6.01 -20.64
CA ALA A 195 -0.52 6.55 -19.29
C ALA A 195 0.77 7.21 -18.79
N SER A 196 0.66 8.10 -17.81
CA SER A 196 1.79 8.60 -17.02
C SER A 196 1.80 7.94 -15.64
N LEU A 197 2.97 7.54 -15.16
CA LEU A 197 3.11 6.70 -13.97
C LEU A 197 3.78 7.45 -12.81
N TYR A 198 3.30 7.21 -11.60
CA TYR A 198 3.75 7.89 -10.38
C TYR A 198 3.87 6.91 -9.19
N SER A 199 4.61 7.30 -8.15
CA SER A 199 4.64 6.62 -6.85
C SER A 199 5.20 7.51 -5.74
N PHE A 200 5.16 7.07 -4.49
CA PHE A 200 5.91 7.72 -3.40
C PHE A 200 7.37 7.26 -3.28
N SER A 201 7.82 6.31 -4.11
CA SER A 201 9.19 5.80 -4.07
C SER A 201 10.11 6.64 -4.94
N LYS A 202 11.25 7.08 -4.41
CA LYS A 202 12.29 7.78 -5.21
C LYS A 202 13.06 6.88 -6.18
N GLY A 203 12.78 5.58 -6.19
CA GLY A 203 13.41 4.60 -7.07
C GLY A 203 14.92 4.51 -6.88
N THR A 204 15.66 4.64 -7.99
CA THR A 204 17.12 4.61 -8.06
C THR A 204 17.79 5.93 -7.71
N SER A 205 17.03 6.99 -7.41
CA SER A 205 17.62 8.27 -7.03
C SER A 205 18.55 8.13 -5.83
N THR A 206 19.81 8.51 -6.04
CA THR A 206 20.87 8.62 -5.05
C THR A 206 20.85 9.95 -4.27
N GLN A 207 20.00 10.91 -4.63
CA GLN A 207 19.86 12.15 -3.87
C GLN A 207 19.30 11.87 -2.48
N SER A 208 19.79 12.63 -1.50
CA SER A 208 19.39 12.45 -0.11
C SER A 208 17.94 12.86 0.11
N TYR A 209 17.49 13.94 -0.55
CA TYR A 209 16.08 14.36 -0.58
C TYR A 209 15.35 13.80 -1.82
N PRO A 210 14.15 13.22 -1.67
CA PRO A 210 13.48 12.97 -0.40
C PRO A 210 14.04 11.72 0.31
N GLY A 211 14.03 11.73 1.64
CA GLY A 211 14.37 10.62 2.51
C GLY A 211 13.15 9.96 3.16
N SER A 212 11.98 10.59 3.10
CA SER A 212 10.76 10.21 3.81
C SER A 212 9.51 10.22 2.91
N LEU A 213 8.42 9.61 3.38
CA LEU A 213 7.12 9.65 2.69
C LEU A 213 6.60 11.09 2.54
N MET A 214 6.67 11.90 3.59
CA MET A 214 6.26 13.31 3.54
C MET A 214 7.14 14.15 2.62
N GLY A 215 8.44 13.86 2.54
CA GLY A 215 9.34 14.46 1.55
C GLY A 215 8.96 14.09 0.11
N SER A 216 8.61 12.82 -0.15
CA SER A 216 8.11 12.41 -1.47
C SER A 216 6.81 13.11 -1.83
N ILE A 217 5.88 13.27 -0.88
CA ILE A 217 4.62 13.99 -1.07
C ILE A 217 4.90 15.48 -1.34
N ALA A 218 5.76 16.12 -0.55
CA ALA A 218 6.09 17.52 -0.73
C ALA A 218 6.80 17.80 -2.06
N LEU A 219 7.75 16.95 -2.47
CA LEU A 219 8.39 17.04 -3.78
C LEU A 219 7.38 16.88 -4.91
N LEU A 220 6.43 15.95 -4.79
CA LEU A 220 5.36 15.77 -5.77
C LEU A 220 4.49 17.04 -5.87
N ARG A 221 4.04 17.60 -4.74
CA ARG A 221 3.27 18.86 -4.71
C ARG A 221 4.05 20.02 -5.33
N GLN A 222 5.32 20.17 -4.95
CA GLN A 222 6.18 21.20 -5.50
C GLN A 222 6.37 21.01 -7.01
N THR A 223 6.45 19.78 -7.50
CA THR A 223 6.55 19.49 -8.94
C THR A 223 5.29 19.89 -9.70
N PHE A 224 4.10 19.72 -9.13
CA PHE A 224 2.86 20.26 -9.73
C PHE A 224 2.90 21.79 -9.85
N LEU A 225 3.30 22.49 -8.79
CA LEU A 225 3.44 23.95 -8.78
C LEU A 225 4.50 24.42 -9.78
N ASP A 226 5.64 23.74 -9.82
CA ASP A 226 6.76 24.02 -10.73
C ASP A 226 6.34 23.79 -12.18
N GLY A 227 5.58 22.73 -12.45
CA GLY A 227 4.98 22.46 -13.77
C GLY A 227 4.04 23.58 -14.21
N GLN A 228 3.15 24.05 -13.33
CA GLN A 228 2.24 25.18 -13.60
C GLN A 228 3.01 26.47 -13.89
N TRP A 229 4.01 26.79 -13.07
CA TRP A 229 4.88 27.96 -13.26
C TRP A 229 5.67 27.88 -14.56
N TYR A 230 6.22 26.71 -14.89
CA TYR A 230 7.05 26.48 -16.08
C TYR A 230 6.29 26.60 -17.41
N LYS A 231 4.95 26.57 -17.41
CA LYS A 231 4.14 26.86 -18.61
C LYS A 231 4.45 28.23 -19.21
N ASN A 232 4.89 29.18 -18.38
CA ASN A 232 5.28 30.53 -18.81
C ASN A 232 6.72 30.63 -19.33
N LYS A 233 7.49 29.53 -19.34
CA LYS A 233 8.91 29.45 -19.77
C LYS A 233 9.78 30.56 -19.16
N PRO A 234 9.87 30.63 -17.83
CA PRO A 234 10.63 31.65 -17.13
C PRO A 234 12.11 31.59 -17.52
N ALA A 235 12.70 32.74 -17.89
CA ALA A 235 14.10 32.81 -18.30
C ALA A 235 15.08 32.35 -17.21
N THR A 236 14.68 32.47 -15.93
CA THR A 236 15.48 32.04 -14.77
C THR A 236 15.59 30.52 -14.63
N GLU A 237 14.63 29.75 -15.15
CA GLU A 237 14.70 28.28 -15.19
C GLU A 237 15.48 27.79 -16.40
N GLY A 238 15.37 28.50 -17.52
CA GLY A 238 15.90 28.04 -18.80
C GLY A 238 15.11 26.84 -19.34
N THR A 239 15.78 25.92 -20.03
CA THR A 239 15.15 24.69 -20.54
C THR A 239 15.17 23.61 -19.45
N ASN A 240 13.99 23.08 -19.13
CA ASN A 240 13.80 21.96 -18.22
C ASN A 240 12.93 20.87 -18.89
N LEU A 241 13.58 19.80 -19.35
CA LEU A 241 12.98 18.68 -20.06
C LEU A 241 12.05 17.86 -19.16
N SER A 242 12.35 17.74 -17.86
CA SER A 242 11.52 17.02 -16.91
C SER A 242 10.19 17.74 -16.68
N LEU A 243 10.19 19.07 -16.47
CA LEU A 243 8.96 19.85 -16.33
C LEU A 243 8.18 20.00 -17.65
N GLN A 244 8.89 20.02 -18.79
CA GLN A 244 8.24 19.97 -20.10
C GLN A 244 7.50 18.65 -20.30
N ALA A 245 8.16 17.52 -20.03
CA ALA A 245 7.56 16.20 -20.13
C ALA A 245 6.41 16.02 -19.12
N TRP A 246 6.59 16.49 -17.88
CA TRP A 246 5.54 16.53 -16.86
C TRP A 246 4.26 17.18 -17.40
N ASN A 247 4.36 18.40 -17.92
CA ASN A 247 3.21 19.14 -18.46
C ASN A 247 2.56 18.43 -19.65
N ASN A 248 3.35 17.81 -20.53
CA ASN A 248 2.83 17.05 -21.66
C ASN A 248 2.08 15.78 -21.22
N ASN A 249 2.56 15.14 -20.16
CA ASN A 249 2.02 13.86 -19.69
C ASN A 249 0.74 14.01 -18.85
N LEU A 250 0.43 15.20 -18.32
CA LEU A 250 -0.78 15.44 -17.50
C LEU A 250 -2.10 15.21 -18.26
N ALA A 251 -2.08 15.21 -19.60
CA ALA A 251 -3.26 14.91 -20.42
C ALA A 251 -3.52 13.39 -20.57
N LEU A 252 -2.55 12.55 -20.17
CA LEU A 252 -2.69 11.09 -20.20
C LEU A 252 -3.45 10.60 -18.96
N PRO A 253 -4.04 9.39 -18.99
CA PRO A 253 -4.39 8.68 -17.78
C PRO A 253 -3.22 8.66 -16.79
N LEU A 254 -3.47 8.99 -15.53
CA LEU A 254 -2.44 9.09 -14.49
C LEU A 254 -2.57 7.89 -13.56
N ILE A 255 -1.58 6.99 -13.56
CA ILE A 255 -1.59 5.81 -12.69
C ILE A 255 -0.60 6.04 -11.55
N PHE A 256 -1.05 5.87 -10.31
CA PHE A 256 -0.25 6.06 -9.11
C PHE A 256 -0.06 4.73 -8.37
N GLU A 257 1.18 4.31 -8.15
CA GLU A 257 1.50 3.19 -7.28
C GLU A 257 1.58 3.63 -5.83
N ALA A 258 0.52 3.32 -5.07
CA ALA A 258 0.40 3.66 -3.66
C ALA A 258 0.74 2.48 -2.73
N ASN A 259 0.41 1.24 -3.14
CA ASN A 259 0.78 -0.02 -2.47
C ASN A 259 0.24 -0.20 -1.02
N ASP A 260 -0.66 0.65 -0.56
CA ASP A 260 -1.30 0.55 0.76
C ASP A 260 -2.53 1.47 0.84
N LYS A 261 -3.57 1.03 1.55
CA LYS A 261 -4.82 1.79 1.76
C LYS A 261 -4.63 3.24 2.22
N TRP A 262 -3.64 3.54 3.06
CA TRP A 262 -3.39 4.91 3.51
C TRP A 262 -2.65 5.73 2.46
N ASN A 263 -1.77 5.09 1.69
CA ASN A 263 -1.11 5.74 0.56
C ASN A 263 -2.10 6.02 -0.58
N ASP A 264 -3.13 5.18 -0.76
CA ASP A 264 -4.21 5.44 -1.72
C ASP A 264 -4.90 6.78 -1.40
N LEU A 265 -5.31 6.96 -0.14
CA LEU A 265 -5.93 8.20 0.34
C LEU A 265 -4.98 9.40 0.27
N ARG A 266 -3.68 9.21 0.56
CA ARG A 266 -2.68 10.28 0.41
C ARG A 266 -2.50 10.71 -1.03
N ALA A 267 -2.41 9.76 -1.97
CA ALA A 267 -2.27 10.04 -3.38
C ALA A 267 -3.52 10.75 -3.94
N ASP A 268 -4.71 10.30 -3.54
CA ASP A 268 -5.99 10.91 -3.89
C ASP A 268 -6.07 12.37 -3.40
N ARG A 269 -5.71 12.64 -2.14
CA ARG A 269 -5.67 14.02 -1.60
C ARG A 269 -4.70 14.94 -2.36
N VAL A 270 -3.54 14.45 -2.77
CA VAL A 270 -2.64 15.23 -3.63
C VAL A 270 -3.27 15.46 -5.00
N GLY A 271 -3.96 14.46 -5.55
CA GLY A 271 -4.71 14.60 -6.80
C GLY A 271 -5.77 15.70 -6.72
N ASP A 272 -6.61 15.67 -5.69
CA ASP A 272 -7.65 16.65 -5.40
C ASP A 272 -7.11 18.08 -5.31
N GLU A 273 -5.96 18.26 -4.62
CA GLU A 273 -5.31 19.58 -4.46
C GLU A 273 -4.96 20.23 -5.81
N PHE A 274 -4.61 19.42 -6.82
CA PHE A 274 -4.24 19.90 -8.15
C PHE A 274 -5.29 19.62 -9.23
N GLY A 275 -6.47 19.13 -8.85
CA GLY A 275 -7.58 18.84 -9.76
C GLY A 275 -7.30 17.70 -10.74
N VAL A 276 -6.54 16.68 -10.31
CA VAL A 276 -6.22 15.49 -11.12
C VAL A 276 -6.74 14.22 -10.46
N GLN A 277 -7.35 13.33 -11.24
CA GLN A 277 -7.82 12.03 -10.75
C GLN A 277 -6.81 10.94 -11.10
N PHE A 278 -6.23 10.32 -10.08
CA PHE A 278 -5.37 9.14 -10.27
C PHE A 278 -6.17 7.85 -10.44
N ILE A 279 -5.62 6.93 -11.22
CA ILE A 279 -5.91 5.50 -11.18
C ILE A 279 -4.93 4.88 -10.17
N LEU A 280 -5.43 4.30 -9.09
CA LEU A 280 -4.59 3.89 -7.96
C LEU A 280 -4.25 2.39 -8.05
N LYS A 281 -2.95 2.05 -8.07
CA LYS A 281 -2.50 0.68 -7.82
C LYS A 281 -2.46 0.44 -6.31
N ALA A 282 -3.42 -0.39 -5.87
CA ALA A 282 -3.65 -0.80 -4.50
C ALA A 282 -2.59 -1.77 -3.97
N GLY A 283 -2.50 -1.89 -2.65
CA GLY A 283 -1.65 -2.83 -1.91
C GLY A 283 -2.33 -4.16 -1.55
N GLY A 284 -3.65 -4.26 -1.65
CA GLY A 284 -4.41 -5.48 -1.33
C GLY A 284 -5.04 -5.49 0.07
N ASN A 285 -4.98 -4.38 0.80
CA ASN A 285 -5.54 -4.21 2.15
C ASN A 285 -6.68 -3.17 2.23
N GLU A 286 -7.19 -2.72 1.09
CA GLU A 286 -8.17 -1.63 0.95
C GLU A 286 -9.56 -2.01 1.49
N TYR A 287 -9.92 -3.29 1.49
CA TYR A 287 -11.13 -3.80 2.14
C TYR A 287 -11.26 -3.35 3.60
N GLN A 288 -10.14 -3.03 4.27
CA GLN A 288 -10.11 -2.55 5.64
C GLN A 288 -10.63 -1.11 5.80
N ARG A 289 -10.76 -0.34 4.71
CA ARG A 289 -11.27 1.04 4.68
C ARG A 289 -12.10 1.28 3.42
N ILE A 290 -12.93 0.29 3.04
CA ILE A 290 -13.64 0.30 1.75
C ILE A 290 -14.58 1.51 1.57
N LYS A 291 -15.07 2.12 2.67
CA LYS A 291 -15.91 3.32 2.62
C LYS A 291 -15.10 4.54 2.20
N GLU A 292 -13.92 4.72 2.80
CA GLU A 292 -12.98 5.77 2.46
C GLU A 292 -12.45 5.60 1.04
N ILE A 293 -12.10 4.37 0.66
CA ILE A 293 -11.66 4.01 -0.69
C ILE A 293 -12.74 4.30 -1.73
N ALA A 294 -14.02 4.00 -1.46
CA ALA A 294 -15.12 4.41 -2.33
C ALA A 294 -15.29 5.94 -2.42
N GLY A 295 -14.93 6.65 -1.34
CA GLY A 295 -14.98 8.11 -1.25
C GLY A 295 -14.04 8.83 -2.22
N THR A 296 -12.90 8.21 -2.57
CA THR A 296 -11.94 8.72 -3.56
C THR A 296 -12.53 8.84 -4.96
N LYS A 297 -13.53 7.99 -5.28
CA LYS A 297 -14.09 7.81 -6.63
C LYS A 297 -13.03 7.44 -7.69
N ALA A 298 -11.83 7.05 -7.28
CA ALA A 298 -10.77 6.62 -8.16
C ALA A 298 -11.11 5.26 -8.81
N SER A 299 -10.47 4.99 -9.95
CA SER A 299 -10.40 3.62 -10.47
C SER A 299 -9.16 2.94 -9.92
N TYR A 300 -9.26 1.63 -9.64
CA TYR A 300 -8.19 0.90 -8.97
C TYR A 300 -7.58 -0.22 -9.83
N ILE A 301 -6.31 -0.54 -9.57
CA ILE A 301 -5.60 -1.70 -10.10
C ILE A 301 -5.28 -2.61 -8.91
N LEU A 302 -5.93 -3.77 -8.84
CA LEU A 302 -5.82 -4.69 -7.70
C LEU A 302 -4.85 -5.85 -8.02
N PRO A 303 -3.77 -6.01 -7.25
CA PRO A 303 -2.93 -7.19 -7.35
C PRO A 303 -3.64 -8.42 -6.77
N LEU A 304 -3.39 -9.59 -7.35
CA LEU A 304 -3.85 -10.88 -6.82
C LEU A 304 -2.78 -11.61 -6.00
N ASN A 305 -1.78 -10.86 -5.51
CA ASN A 305 -0.71 -11.37 -4.67
C ASN A 305 -1.18 -11.45 -3.21
N PHE A 306 -1.85 -12.55 -2.85
CA PHE A 306 -2.32 -12.75 -1.49
C PHE A 306 -1.23 -13.31 -0.58
N PRO A 307 -1.16 -12.88 0.70
CA PRO A 307 -0.34 -13.53 1.71
C PRO A 307 -0.58 -15.05 1.75
N GLN A 308 0.50 -15.80 1.97
CA GLN A 308 0.45 -17.25 2.21
C GLN A 308 0.10 -17.54 3.68
N ALA A 309 -0.42 -18.73 3.95
CA ALA A 309 -0.57 -19.18 5.33
C ALA A 309 0.81 -19.27 5.97
N LEU A 310 0.91 -18.93 7.25
CA LEU A 310 2.17 -19.01 7.97
C LEU A 310 2.25 -20.36 8.69
N ASP A 311 3.46 -20.91 8.75
CA ASP A 311 3.73 -22.14 9.48
C ASP A 311 3.74 -21.88 10.98
N VAL A 312 2.61 -22.17 11.63
CA VAL A 312 2.35 -21.93 13.06
C VAL A 312 2.30 -23.23 13.87
N GLU A 313 2.94 -24.30 13.39
CA GLU A 313 3.01 -25.59 14.11
C GLU A 313 3.80 -25.47 15.42
N ASP A 314 4.86 -24.67 15.47
CA ASP A 314 5.57 -24.34 16.71
C ASP A 314 4.85 -23.18 17.43
N PRO A 315 4.37 -23.39 18.68
CA PRO A 315 3.75 -22.33 19.46
C PRO A 315 4.65 -21.11 19.71
N ASN A 316 5.98 -21.27 19.74
CA ASN A 316 6.92 -20.16 19.90
C ASN A 316 6.99 -19.30 18.64
N ASP A 317 7.07 -19.93 17.48
CA ASP A 317 7.06 -19.24 16.20
C ASP A 317 5.72 -18.53 15.97
N ALA A 318 4.63 -19.20 16.35
CA ALA A 318 3.29 -18.64 16.27
C ALA A 318 3.15 -17.34 17.08
N ARG A 319 3.90 -17.12 18.18
CA ARG A 319 3.84 -15.89 18.99
C ARG A 319 4.41 -14.65 18.29
N PHE A 320 5.29 -14.83 17.30
CA PHE A 320 5.90 -13.71 16.57
C PHE A 320 4.99 -13.15 15.46
N VAL A 321 3.92 -13.84 15.10
CA VAL A 321 2.98 -13.40 14.07
C VAL A 321 1.90 -12.52 14.69
N SER A 322 1.79 -11.24 14.32
CA SER A 322 0.71 -10.38 14.84
C SER A 322 -0.69 -10.86 14.44
N LEU A 323 -1.71 -10.58 15.27
CA LEU A 323 -3.10 -10.83 14.90
C LEU A 323 -3.48 -10.13 13.57
N ALA A 324 -2.98 -8.92 13.33
CA ALA A 324 -3.20 -8.18 12.09
C ALA A 324 -2.72 -8.95 10.84
N THR A 325 -1.54 -9.57 10.92
CA THR A 325 -1.00 -10.41 9.84
C THR A 325 -1.89 -11.63 9.58
N MET A 326 -2.33 -12.31 10.64
CA MET A 326 -3.23 -13.47 10.51
C MET A 326 -4.59 -13.10 9.91
N LYS A 327 -5.18 -11.98 10.34
CA LYS A 327 -6.44 -11.48 9.78
C LYS A 327 -6.28 -11.04 8.33
N HIS A 328 -5.16 -10.41 7.97
CA HIS A 328 -4.89 -10.03 6.59
C HIS A 328 -4.76 -11.25 5.68
N TRP A 329 -4.09 -12.31 6.14
CA TRP A 329 -4.05 -13.59 5.44
C TRP A 329 -5.44 -14.13 5.10
N GLU A 330 -6.33 -14.15 6.09
CA GLU A 330 -7.69 -14.65 5.91
C GLU A 330 -8.55 -13.73 5.01
N MET A 331 -8.37 -12.41 5.04
CA MET A 331 -9.30 -11.49 4.39
C MET A 331 -8.85 -10.97 3.03
N ALA A 332 -7.54 -10.95 2.74
CA ALA A 332 -7.00 -10.41 1.49
C ALA A 332 -7.63 -10.98 0.20
N PRO A 333 -7.96 -12.29 0.09
CA PRO A 333 -8.65 -12.81 -1.09
C PRO A 333 -10.00 -12.14 -1.38
N GLY A 334 -10.69 -11.63 -0.36
CA GLY A 334 -11.97 -10.95 -0.48
C GLY A 334 -11.88 -9.49 -0.96
N ASN A 335 -10.68 -8.95 -1.19
CA ASN A 335 -10.51 -7.53 -1.53
C ASN A 335 -11.28 -7.14 -2.80
N ALA A 336 -11.10 -7.87 -3.90
CA ALA A 336 -11.81 -7.58 -5.15
C ALA A 336 -13.35 -7.69 -5.03
N ALA A 337 -13.83 -8.63 -4.20
CA ALA A 337 -15.26 -8.75 -3.89
C ALA A 337 -15.79 -7.54 -3.11
N ALA A 338 -14.99 -7.00 -2.19
CA ALA A 338 -15.33 -5.78 -1.46
C ALA A 338 -15.46 -4.56 -2.40
N PHE A 339 -14.58 -4.44 -3.40
CA PHE A 339 -14.65 -3.40 -4.44
C PHE A 339 -15.90 -3.54 -5.30
N GLU A 340 -16.21 -4.75 -5.77
CA GLU A 340 -17.41 -5.03 -6.54
C GLU A 340 -18.67 -4.64 -5.76
N LYS A 341 -18.77 -5.07 -4.50
CA LYS A 341 -19.91 -4.76 -3.62
C LYS A 341 -20.04 -3.25 -3.33
N ALA A 342 -18.93 -2.54 -3.25
CA ALA A 342 -18.91 -1.09 -3.06
C ALA A 342 -19.15 -0.30 -4.36
N GLY A 343 -19.26 -0.96 -5.52
CA GLY A 343 -19.45 -0.31 -6.81
C GLY A 343 -18.22 0.45 -7.32
N ILE A 344 -17.03 0.11 -6.81
CA ILE A 344 -15.78 0.77 -7.19
C ILE A 344 -15.29 0.18 -8.52
N ASN A 345 -14.84 1.02 -9.44
CA ASN A 345 -14.28 0.55 -10.71
C ASN A 345 -12.85 0.02 -10.50
N PHE A 346 -12.56 -1.20 -10.97
CA PHE A 346 -11.22 -1.78 -10.82
C PHE A 346 -10.80 -2.69 -11.98
N CYS A 347 -9.49 -2.84 -12.12
CA CYS A 347 -8.80 -3.82 -12.95
C CYS A 347 -8.07 -4.83 -12.06
N LEU A 348 -7.76 -6.00 -12.62
CA LEU A 348 -6.92 -7.01 -11.97
C LEU A 348 -5.57 -7.09 -12.67
N THR A 349 -4.48 -7.27 -11.91
CA THR A 349 -3.12 -7.35 -12.45
C THR A 349 -2.38 -8.59 -11.93
N ALA A 350 -1.46 -9.11 -12.74
CA ALA A 350 -0.50 -10.12 -12.32
C ALA A 350 0.74 -9.53 -11.63
N ALA A 351 0.82 -8.19 -11.51
CA ALA A 351 1.89 -7.53 -10.78
C ALA A 351 2.05 -8.09 -9.36
N ASP A 352 3.30 -8.05 -8.88
CA ASP A 352 3.74 -8.47 -7.54
C ASP A 352 3.62 -9.97 -7.24
N LEU A 353 3.00 -10.76 -8.14
CA LEU A 353 3.08 -12.22 -8.07
C LEU A 353 4.53 -12.68 -8.29
N ARG A 354 4.95 -13.66 -7.49
CA ARG A 354 6.26 -14.30 -7.65
C ARG A 354 6.40 -15.04 -8.98
N ASP A 355 5.30 -15.60 -9.49
CA ASP A 355 5.23 -16.32 -10.76
C ASP A 355 3.84 -16.07 -11.40
N SER A 356 3.81 -15.66 -12.66
CA SER A 356 2.57 -15.41 -13.41
C SER A 356 1.69 -16.66 -13.51
N LYS A 357 2.23 -17.87 -13.37
CA LYS A 357 1.47 -19.12 -13.32
C LYS A 357 0.46 -19.18 -12.16
N GLN A 358 0.69 -18.40 -11.09
CA GLN A 358 -0.20 -18.34 -9.94
C GLN A 358 -1.45 -17.49 -10.20
N PHE A 359 -1.46 -16.69 -11.27
CA PHE A 359 -2.50 -15.70 -11.54
C PHE A 359 -3.91 -16.30 -11.53
N LEU A 360 -4.17 -17.35 -12.32
CA LEU A 360 -5.49 -17.98 -12.40
C LEU A 360 -5.90 -18.65 -11.09
N SER A 361 -4.96 -19.24 -10.33
CA SER A 361 -5.27 -19.81 -9.01
C SER A 361 -5.63 -18.73 -7.99
N SER A 362 -4.92 -17.60 -7.98
CA SER A 362 -5.26 -16.47 -7.11
C SER A 362 -6.59 -15.84 -7.51
N LEU A 363 -6.87 -15.72 -8.82
CA LEU A 363 -8.17 -15.23 -9.29
C LEU A 363 -9.33 -16.10 -8.83
N ARG A 364 -9.17 -17.44 -8.91
CA ARG A 364 -10.16 -18.38 -8.38
C ARG A 364 -10.36 -18.22 -6.88
N ARG A 365 -9.29 -17.98 -6.11
CA ARG A 365 -9.41 -17.67 -4.67
C ARG A 365 -10.21 -16.39 -4.42
N ALA A 366 -10.04 -15.36 -5.26
CA ALA A 366 -10.85 -14.14 -5.16
C ALA A 366 -12.34 -14.39 -5.48
N ILE A 367 -12.61 -15.23 -6.49
CA ILE A 367 -13.97 -15.65 -6.85
C ILE A 367 -14.61 -16.48 -5.72
N ASP A 368 -13.86 -17.42 -5.14
CA ASP A 368 -14.31 -18.20 -4.00
C ASP A 368 -14.57 -17.31 -2.77
N ALA A 369 -13.85 -16.21 -2.63
CA ALA A 369 -14.05 -15.18 -1.61
C ALA A 369 -15.16 -14.15 -1.94
N GLY A 370 -15.87 -14.31 -3.07
CA GLY A 370 -17.10 -13.57 -3.38
C GLY A 370 -17.06 -12.67 -4.62
N LEU A 371 -15.95 -12.60 -5.36
CA LEU A 371 -15.88 -11.87 -6.64
C LEU A 371 -16.69 -12.59 -7.72
N SER A 372 -17.54 -11.89 -8.46
CA SER A 372 -18.29 -12.52 -9.56
C SER A 372 -17.39 -12.82 -10.77
N GLU A 373 -17.65 -13.94 -11.46
CA GLU A 373 -16.92 -14.31 -12.70
C GLU A 373 -17.08 -13.25 -13.80
N THR A 374 -18.28 -12.66 -13.92
CA THR A 374 -18.55 -11.57 -14.87
C THR A 374 -17.68 -10.36 -14.57
N LYS A 375 -17.59 -9.93 -13.30
CA LYS A 375 -16.76 -8.78 -12.93
C LYS A 375 -15.27 -9.08 -13.08
N ALA A 376 -14.84 -10.29 -12.72
CA ALA A 376 -13.46 -10.75 -12.94
C ALA A 376 -13.05 -10.64 -14.42
N LEU A 377 -13.91 -11.11 -15.35
CA LEU A 377 -13.64 -11.02 -16.79
C LEU A 377 -13.64 -9.57 -17.28
N GLU A 378 -14.58 -8.73 -16.83
CA GLU A 378 -14.63 -7.31 -17.18
C GLU A 378 -13.35 -6.57 -16.73
N ALA A 379 -12.92 -6.81 -15.48
CA ALA A 379 -11.72 -6.23 -14.87
C ALA A 379 -10.40 -6.68 -15.53
N LEU A 380 -10.44 -7.74 -16.34
CA LEU A 380 -9.31 -8.24 -17.13
C LEU A 380 -9.36 -7.86 -18.61
N THR A 381 -10.45 -7.27 -19.08
CA THR A 381 -10.65 -7.03 -20.52
C THR A 381 -11.12 -5.61 -20.80
N LYS A 382 -12.41 -5.33 -20.64
CA LYS A 382 -13.02 -4.05 -20.97
C LYS A 382 -12.52 -2.90 -20.11
N THR A 383 -12.44 -3.08 -18.79
CA THR A 383 -12.04 -2.00 -17.87
C THR A 383 -10.63 -1.49 -18.15
N PRO A 384 -9.57 -2.33 -18.18
CA PRO A 384 -8.22 -1.84 -18.46
C PRO A 384 -8.10 -1.23 -19.87
N ALA A 385 -8.75 -1.80 -20.88
CA ALA A 385 -8.76 -1.23 -22.22
C ALA A 385 -9.42 0.16 -22.28
N THR A 386 -10.48 0.38 -21.49
CA THR A 386 -11.18 1.67 -21.41
C THR A 386 -10.32 2.71 -20.71
N LEU A 387 -9.74 2.37 -19.55
CA LEU A 387 -8.88 3.29 -18.79
C LEU A 387 -7.65 3.74 -19.58
N LEU A 388 -7.09 2.87 -20.41
CA LEU A 388 -5.93 3.18 -21.26
C LEU A 388 -6.30 3.84 -22.60
N ASN A 389 -7.59 4.04 -22.85
CA ASN A 389 -8.13 4.54 -24.12
C ASN A 389 -7.62 3.71 -25.33
N VAL A 390 -7.76 2.38 -25.23
CA VAL A 390 -7.43 1.39 -26.28
C VAL A 390 -8.56 0.40 -26.53
N PHE A 391 -9.76 0.64 -25.97
CA PHE A 391 -10.91 -0.26 -26.18
C PHE A 391 -11.32 -0.37 -27.64
N SER A 392 -11.05 0.61 -28.51
CA SER A 392 -11.28 0.48 -29.96
C SER A 392 -10.38 -0.56 -30.62
N GLU A 393 -9.24 -0.90 -30.01
CA GLU A 393 -8.24 -1.81 -30.57
C GLU A 393 -8.28 -3.21 -29.94
N THR A 394 -8.66 -3.32 -28.65
CA THR A 394 -8.62 -4.58 -27.89
C THR A 394 -9.63 -4.59 -26.73
N GLY A 395 -9.73 -5.70 -25.98
CA GLY A 395 -10.57 -5.83 -24.78
C GLY A 395 -11.98 -6.40 -25.02
N SER A 396 -12.33 -6.74 -26.26
CA SER A 396 -13.51 -7.55 -26.63
C SER A 396 -13.28 -8.20 -28.00
N LEU A 397 -14.20 -9.07 -28.44
CA LEU A 397 -14.14 -9.72 -29.76
C LEU A 397 -15.00 -9.03 -30.84
N ASP A 398 -15.05 -7.70 -30.80
CA ASP A 398 -15.72 -6.91 -31.84
C ASP A 398 -14.93 -6.87 -33.15
N ALA A 399 -15.64 -6.78 -34.29
CA ALA A 399 -15.03 -6.61 -35.60
C ALA A 399 -14.16 -5.34 -35.66
N GLY A 400 -13.01 -5.42 -36.33
CA GLY A 400 -12.01 -4.36 -36.45
C GLY A 400 -10.94 -4.36 -35.35
N LYS A 401 -11.17 -5.03 -34.21
CA LYS A 401 -10.18 -5.14 -33.13
C LYS A 401 -9.06 -6.14 -33.47
N TRP A 402 -7.93 -6.02 -32.79
CA TRP A 402 -6.88 -7.04 -32.83
C TRP A 402 -7.42 -8.39 -32.36
N ALA A 403 -7.04 -9.44 -33.06
CA ALA A 403 -7.38 -10.82 -32.73
C ALA A 403 -6.57 -11.32 -31.53
N ASN A 404 -6.94 -10.84 -30.34
CA ASN A 404 -6.39 -11.20 -29.04
C ASN A 404 -7.43 -12.04 -28.28
N PHE A 405 -7.31 -13.36 -28.30
CA PHE A 405 -8.26 -14.25 -27.62
C PHE A 405 -7.61 -15.53 -27.09
N ILE A 406 -8.18 -16.10 -26.03
CA ILE A 406 -7.78 -17.39 -25.48
C ILE A 406 -8.81 -18.47 -25.84
N ILE A 407 -8.34 -19.69 -26.03
CA ILE A 407 -9.16 -20.89 -26.21
C ILE A 407 -8.98 -21.80 -25.00
N THR A 408 -10.08 -22.18 -24.34
CA THR A 408 -10.09 -23.02 -23.15
C THR A 408 -10.94 -24.29 -23.37
N ASN A 409 -10.67 -25.34 -22.58
CA ASN A 409 -11.43 -26.60 -22.60
C ASN A 409 -12.72 -26.58 -21.74
N GLY A 410 -13.07 -25.42 -21.18
CA GLY A 410 -14.20 -25.22 -20.26
C GLY A 410 -14.35 -23.73 -19.89
N PRO A 411 -15.30 -23.35 -19.02
CA PRO A 411 -15.40 -21.99 -18.50
C PRO A 411 -14.09 -21.52 -17.88
N VAL A 412 -13.57 -20.35 -18.26
CA VAL A 412 -12.17 -19.96 -18.01
C VAL A 412 -11.77 -19.99 -16.54
N PHE A 413 -12.69 -19.67 -15.63
CA PHE A 413 -12.42 -19.64 -14.18
C PHE A 413 -12.72 -20.95 -13.45
N ALA A 414 -13.30 -21.96 -14.10
CA ALA A 414 -13.56 -23.24 -13.45
C ALA A 414 -12.24 -23.98 -13.12
N GLU A 415 -12.19 -24.65 -11.97
CA GLU A 415 -10.98 -25.24 -11.39
C GLU A 415 -10.23 -26.18 -12.35
N LYS A 416 -10.98 -26.99 -13.11
CA LYS A 416 -10.45 -27.99 -14.05
C LYS A 416 -10.20 -27.44 -15.46
N THR A 417 -10.52 -26.19 -15.71
CA THR A 417 -10.30 -25.55 -17.01
C THR A 417 -8.83 -25.20 -17.18
N ALA A 418 -8.31 -25.49 -18.37
CA ALA A 418 -7.00 -25.07 -18.83
C ALA A 418 -7.14 -24.16 -20.05
N ILE A 419 -6.27 -23.16 -20.14
CA ILE A 419 -6.00 -22.44 -21.37
C ILE A 419 -5.19 -23.37 -22.27
N ILE A 420 -5.74 -23.64 -23.46
CA ILE A 420 -5.12 -24.51 -24.47
C ILE A 420 -4.26 -23.64 -25.39
N GLN A 421 -4.83 -22.53 -25.85
CA GLN A 421 -4.18 -21.62 -26.79
C GLN A 421 -4.43 -20.17 -26.37
N ASN A 422 -3.45 -19.33 -26.64
CA ASN A 422 -3.59 -17.88 -26.59
C ASN A 422 -3.21 -17.35 -27.97
N TRP A 423 -4.14 -16.66 -28.61
CA TRP A 423 -3.96 -16.02 -29.90
C TRP A 423 -3.72 -14.54 -29.67
N VAL A 424 -2.60 -14.02 -30.16
CA VAL A 424 -2.21 -12.62 -29.98
C VAL A 424 -1.92 -12.01 -31.34
N GLN A 425 -2.64 -10.95 -31.70
CA GLN A 425 -2.68 -10.39 -33.06
C GLN A 425 -2.87 -11.48 -34.15
N GLY A 426 -3.69 -12.50 -33.87
CA GLY A 426 -3.97 -13.61 -34.79
C GLY A 426 -2.84 -14.64 -34.92
N GLU A 427 -1.77 -14.55 -34.13
CA GLU A 427 -0.75 -15.60 -34.06
C GLU A 427 -1.05 -16.59 -32.95
N ARG A 428 -0.87 -17.88 -33.23
CA ARG A 428 -1.20 -18.97 -32.32
C ARG A 428 -0.05 -19.29 -31.36
N TYR A 429 -0.31 -19.18 -30.06
CA TYR A 429 0.59 -19.67 -29.00
C TYR A 429 -0.06 -20.84 -28.26
N VAL A 430 0.64 -21.98 -28.22
CA VAL A 430 0.18 -23.16 -27.46
C VAL A 430 0.57 -22.97 -25.99
N VAL A 431 -0.43 -22.95 -25.11
CA VAL A 431 -0.24 -22.88 -23.65
C VAL A 431 -0.17 -24.28 -23.07
N LYS A 432 -1.11 -25.13 -23.47
CA LYS A 432 -1.14 -26.55 -23.14
C LYS A 432 -1.52 -27.31 -24.40
N GLU A 433 -0.78 -28.39 -24.68
CA GLU A 433 -1.14 -29.27 -25.79
C GLU A 433 -2.60 -29.66 -25.67
N ASP A 434 -3.36 -29.44 -26.74
CA ASP A 434 -4.72 -29.94 -26.81
C ASP A 434 -4.58 -31.46 -26.68
N GLY A 435 -5.26 -32.06 -25.71
CA GLY A 435 -5.29 -33.50 -25.54
C GLY A 435 -6.04 -34.15 -26.69
N MET A 436 -5.49 -34.05 -27.91
CA MET A 436 -5.79 -34.98 -28.98
C MET A 436 -5.21 -36.31 -28.53
N GLN A 437 -6.05 -37.04 -27.78
CA GLN A 437 -5.85 -38.32 -27.10
C GLN A 437 -5.34 -38.25 -25.65
N ASP A 438 -6.26 -37.97 -24.71
CA ASP A 438 -6.08 -38.37 -23.31
C ASP A 438 -6.02 -39.90 -23.23
N ALA A 439 -4.95 -40.45 -22.67
CA ALA A 439 -4.81 -41.89 -22.45
C ALA A 439 -5.66 -42.41 -21.29
N LYS A 440 -6.48 -41.57 -20.65
CA LYS A 440 -7.30 -41.95 -19.51
C LYS A 440 -8.27 -43.09 -19.85
N GLY A 441 -8.26 -44.13 -19.02
CA GLY A 441 -9.10 -45.31 -19.21
C GLY A 441 -8.52 -46.56 -18.56
N ASN A 442 -9.28 -47.64 -18.60
CA ASN A 442 -8.83 -48.97 -18.20
C ASN A 442 -8.28 -49.70 -19.42
N TYR A 443 -7.09 -50.26 -19.30
CA TYR A 443 -6.43 -51.03 -20.36
C TYR A 443 -6.17 -52.45 -19.87
N ALA A 444 -6.38 -53.42 -20.76
CA ALA A 444 -5.90 -54.78 -20.57
C ALA A 444 -4.45 -54.85 -21.03
N LEU A 445 -3.51 -54.84 -20.09
CA LEU A 445 -2.07 -54.96 -20.30
C LEU A 445 -1.66 -56.44 -20.31
N THR A 446 -1.20 -56.95 -21.43
CA THR A 446 -0.69 -58.31 -21.59
C THR A 446 0.83 -58.30 -21.72
N LEU A 447 1.52 -59.05 -20.86
CA LEU A 447 2.98 -59.24 -20.91
C LEU A 447 3.29 -60.65 -21.42
N HIS A 448 4.09 -60.74 -22.48
CA HIS A 448 4.66 -61.96 -23.02
C HIS A 448 6.07 -62.12 -22.48
N THR A 449 6.24 -63.00 -21.50
CA THR A 449 7.52 -63.28 -20.84
C THR A 449 8.00 -64.70 -21.17
N ASN A 450 9.30 -64.99 -20.97
CA ASN A 450 9.84 -66.35 -21.11
C ASN A 450 9.18 -67.37 -20.16
N SER A 451 8.50 -66.91 -19.12
CA SER A 451 7.80 -67.74 -18.13
C SER A 451 6.30 -67.92 -18.44
N GLY A 452 5.81 -67.40 -19.57
CA GLY A 452 4.40 -67.42 -19.98
C GLY A 452 3.77 -66.04 -20.12
N ILE A 453 2.48 -66.01 -20.45
CA ILE A 453 1.69 -64.79 -20.66
C ILE A 453 1.05 -64.33 -19.33
N LYS A 454 1.20 -63.05 -18.98
CA LYS A 454 0.54 -62.42 -17.82
C LYS A 454 -0.44 -61.34 -18.28
N ASN A 455 -1.71 -61.45 -17.89
CA ASN A 455 -2.73 -60.44 -18.13
C ASN A 455 -2.95 -59.59 -16.88
N ILE A 456 -2.89 -58.27 -17.02
CA ILE A 456 -2.92 -57.30 -15.94
C ILE A 456 -3.86 -56.16 -16.36
N SER A 457 -4.59 -55.57 -15.41
CA SER A 457 -5.37 -54.36 -15.71
C SER A 457 -4.57 -53.11 -15.35
N LEU A 458 -4.61 -52.11 -16.21
CA LEU A 458 -3.94 -50.82 -16.05
C LEU A 458 -4.99 -49.71 -16.01
N ASP A 459 -5.08 -49.03 -14.87
CA ASP A 459 -5.96 -47.89 -14.68
C ASP A 459 -5.17 -46.60 -14.93
N VAL A 460 -5.29 -46.05 -16.14
CA VAL A 460 -4.61 -44.81 -16.53
C VAL A 460 -5.47 -43.62 -16.12
N LYS A 461 -5.00 -42.87 -15.12
CA LYS A 461 -5.72 -41.73 -14.54
C LYS A 461 -5.47 -40.43 -15.29
N SER A 462 -4.28 -40.31 -15.88
CA SER A 462 -3.84 -39.20 -16.74
C SER A 462 -2.63 -39.64 -17.57
N ASN A 463 -2.22 -38.83 -18.54
CA ASN A 463 -1.02 -39.06 -19.34
C ASN A 463 0.29 -39.27 -18.54
N ASN A 464 0.33 -38.94 -17.24
CA ASN A 464 1.50 -39.13 -16.37
C ASN A 464 1.24 -40.02 -15.14
N SER A 465 0.08 -40.67 -15.04
CA SER A 465 -0.27 -41.47 -13.87
C SER A 465 -1.14 -42.66 -14.25
N ALA A 466 -0.67 -43.85 -13.89
CA ALA A 466 -1.43 -45.08 -14.02
C ALA A 466 -1.19 -46.00 -12.82
N ASP A 467 -2.24 -46.72 -12.42
CA ASP A 467 -2.15 -47.78 -11.41
C ASP A 467 -2.23 -49.14 -12.11
N VAL A 468 -1.41 -50.08 -11.67
CA VAL A 468 -1.40 -51.46 -12.14
C VAL A 468 -2.18 -52.29 -11.14
N LEU A 469 -3.29 -52.87 -11.60
CA LEU A 469 -4.20 -53.68 -10.81
C LEU A 469 -3.81 -55.16 -10.93
N MET A 470 -3.15 -55.66 -9.89
CA MET A 470 -2.87 -57.09 -9.70
C MET A 470 -3.58 -57.57 -8.43
N LYS A 471 -2.98 -58.52 -7.69
CA LYS A 471 -3.47 -58.92 -6.35
C LYS A 471 -3.55 -57.74 -5.38
N ASP A 472 -2.62 -56.77 -5.50
CA ASP A 472 -2.66 -55.45 -4.86
C ASP A 472 -2.67 -54.36 -5.95
N THR A 473 -3.23 -53.19 -5.65
CA THR A 473 -3.06 -51.98 -6.48
C THR A 473 -1.66 -51.41 -6.31
N ILE A 474 -0.92 -51.30 -7.41
CA ILE A 474 0.47 -50.82 -7.44
C ILE A 474 0.53 -49.54 -8.27
N ALA A 475 1.01 -48.44 -7.68
CA ALA A 475 1.27 -47.22 -8.45
C ALA A 475 2.43 -47.45 -9.43
N SER A 476 2.26 -47.07 -10.69
CA SER A 476 3.31 -47.16 -11.71
C SER A 476 3.91 -45.79 -12.04
N LYS A 477 5.16 -45.80 -12.49
CA LYS A 477 5.73 -44.66 -13.23
C LYS A 477 5.24 -44.78 -14.67
N PHE A 478 4.37 -43.86 -15.08
CA PHE A 478 3.70 -43.86 -16.37
C PHE A 478 3.94 -42.55 -17.10
N SER A 479 4.16 -42.60 -18.41
CA SER A 479 4.15 -41.41 -19.27
C SER A 479 3.61 -41.75 -20.66
N TYR A 480 2.74 -40.89 -21.17
CA TYR A 480 2.19 -40.92 -22.52
C TYR A 480 2.24 -39.53 -23.14
N ASP A 481 2.82 -39.42 -24.33
CA ASP A 481 2.97 -38.15 -25.06
C ASP A 481 2.12 -38.07 -26.35
N GLY A 482 1.19 -39.02 -26.54
CA GLY A 482 0.37 -39.14 -27.75
C GLY A 482 0.91 -40.17 -28.75
N ASN A 483 2.21 -40.46 -28.72
CA ASN A 483 2.84 -41.43 -29.63
C ASN A 483 3.57 -42.56 -28.89
N MET A 484 4.27 -42.23 -27.79
CA MET A 484 5.09 -43.15 -27.01
C MET A 484 4.46 -43.41 -25.63
N VAL A 485 4.53 -44.65 -25.19
CA VAL A 485 4.06 -45.10 -23.88
C VAL A 485 5.22 -45.70 -23.10
N LYS A 486 5.44 -45.24 -21.86
CA LYS A 486 6.41 -45.84 -20.93
C LYS A 486 5.71 -46.22 -19.64
N ILE A 487 5.94 -47.44 -19.19
CA ILE A 487 5.33 -47.98 -17.96
C ILE A 487 6.39 -48.69 -17.15
N SER A 488 6.53 -48.37 -15.87
CA SER A 488 7.37 -49.12 -14.95
C SER A 488 6.69 -49.35 -13.62
N PHE A 489 6.67 -50.61 -13.18
CA PHE A 489 6.01 -51.04 -11.96
C PHE A 489 6.69 -52.27 -11.34
N PRO A 490 6.70 -52.39 -10.00
CA PRO A 490 7.14 -53.59 -9.31
C PRO A 490 6.11 -54.73 -9.43
N GLU A 491 6.55 -55.98 -9.28
CA GLU A 491 5.66 -57.16 -9.26
C GLU A 491 4.82 -57.25 -7.97
N THR A 492 5.26 -56.61 -6.88
CA THR A 492 4.55 -56.55 -5.60
C THR A 492 4.73 -55.17 -4.95
N LYS A 493 3.78 -54.75 -4.10
CA LYS A 493 3.72 -53.41 -3.48
C LYS A 493 4.98 -52.98 -2.70
N LYS A 494 5.82 -53.94 -2.27
CA LYS A 494 7.10 -53.71 -1.55
C LYS A 494 8.30 -54.42 -2.22
N GLY A 495 8.15 -54.93 -3.44
CA GLY A 495 9.17 -55.72 -4.13
C GLY A 495 10.19 -54.88 -4.90
N LYS A 496 11.45 -55.35 -4.96
CA LYS A 496 12.51 -54.76 -5.80
C LYS A 496 12.54 -55.29 -7.25
N LYS A 497 11.79 -56.34 -7.55
CA LYS A 497 11.64 -56.92 -8.89
C LYS A 497 10.41 -56.32 -9.59
N GLY A 498 10.52 -56.01 -10.87
CA GLY A 498 9.50 -55.31 -11.64
C GLY A 498 9.80 -55.26 -13.14
N TYR A 499 8.90 -54.59 -13.86
CA TYR A 499 8.97 -54.42 -15.31
C TYR A 499 9.28 -52.98 -15.69
N ARG A 500 9.98 -52.81 -16.81
CA ARG A 500 10.18 -51.53 -17.51
C ARG A 500 9.78 -51.73 -18.96
N LEU A 501 8.72 -51.06 -19.37
CA LEU A 501 8.06 -51.22 -20.65
C LEU A 501 8.15 -49.91 -21.45
N SER A 502 8.41 -50.00 -22.75
CA SER A 502 8.39 -48.90 -23.69
C SER A 502 7.70 -49.35 -24.98
N GLY A 503 6.83 -48.51 -25.53
CA GLY A 503 6.05 -48.87 -26.70
C GLY A 503 5.48 -47.66 -27.41
N VAL A 504 4.78 -47.94 -28.50
CA VAL A 504 4.09 -46.95 -29.34
C VAL A 504 2.58 -47.14 -29.27
N SER A 505 1.85 -46.06 -29.45
CA SER A 505 0.40 -46.06 -29.59
C SER A 505 0.01 -46.19 -31.06
N ASN A 506 -0.90 -47.11 -31.37
CA ASN A 506 -1.42 -47.35 -32.72
C ASN A 506 -2.95 -47.53 -32.67
N ALA A 507 -3.58 -47.69 -33.84
CA ALA A 507 -5.05 -47.79 -33.95
C ALA A 507 -5.65 -49.00 -33.22
N GLU A 508 -4.85 -50.01 -32.87
CA GLU A 508 -5.28 -51.26 -32.23
C GLU A 508 -4.96 -51.30 -30.71
N GLY A 509 -4.31 -50.26 -30.18
CA GLY A 509 -3.90 -50.13 -28.78
C GLY A 509 -2.43 -49.73 -28.64
N TRP A 510 -1.82 -50.05 -27.50
CA TRP A 510 -0.40 -49.82 -27.27
C TRP A 510 0.37 -51.13 -27.40
N SER A 511 1.57 -51.08 -27.96
CA SER A 511 2.43 -52.25 -28.01
C SER A 511 3.90 -51.88 -27.98
N GLY A 512 4.75 -52.80 -27.50
CA GLY A 512 6.18 -52.58 -27.50
C GLY A 512 6.98 -53.63 -26.76
N ASN A 513 8.20 -53.22 -26.42
CA ASN A 513 9.21 -54.05 -25.78
C ASN A 513 9.51 -53.55 -24.35
N GLY A 514 10.06 -54.43 -23.53
CA GLY A 514 10.47 -54.11 -22.18
C GLY A 514 11.44 -55.13 -21.63
N SER A 515 11.82 -54.94 -20.37
CA SER A 515 12.63 -55.90 -19.62
C SER A 515 12.08 -56.09 -18.21
N ASP A 516 12.30 -57.28 -17.66
CA ASP A 516 12.21 -57.50 -16.22
C ASP A 516 13.47 -57.00 -15.50
N SER A 517 13.53 -57.14 -14.17
CA SER A 517 14.68 -56.78 -13.35
C SER A 517 15.90 -57.69 -13.51
N SER A 518 15.74 -58.86 -14.16
CA SER A 518 16.83 -59.80 -14.47
C SER A 518 17.41 -59.57 -15.87
N GLY A 519 16.85 -58.64 -16.64
CA GLY A 519 17.30 -58.30 -18.00
C GLY A 519 16.66 -59.15 -19.10
N ASN A 520 15.69 -60.03 -18.78
CA ASN A 520 14.99 -60.80 -19.79
C ASN A 520 14.05 -59.89 -20.59
N ALA A 521 13.99 -60.11 -21.91
CA ALA A 521 13.10 -59.36 -22.80
C ALA A 521 11.63 -59.71 -22.52
N VAL A 522 10.77 -58.69 -22.60
CA VAL A 522 9.31 -58.79 -22.44
C VAL A 522 8.66 -58.07 -23.61
N TRP A 523 7.82 -58.77 -24.38
CA TRP A 523 6.93 -58.12 -25.35
C TRP A 523 5.60 -57.82 -24.67
N TRP A 524 4.96 -56.69 -24.98
CA TRP A 524 3.70 -56.32 -24.33
C TRP A 524 2.73 -55.63 -25.26
N THR A 525 1.45 -55.76 -24.95
CA THR A 525 0.34 -55.02 -25.56
C THR A 525 -0.58 -54.47 -24.48
N ALA A 526 -1.23 -53.33 -24.73
CA ALA A 526 -2.28 -52.80 -23.88
C ALA A 526 -3.46 -52.34 -24.73
N THR A 527 -4.63 -52.97 -24.55
CA THR A 527 -5.84 -52.65 -25.31
C THR A 527 -6.81 -51.91 -24.42
N TYR A 528 -7.37 -50.80 -24.93
CA TYR A 528 -8.39 -50.04 -24.23
C TYR A 528 -9.63 -50.91 -23.98
N THR A 529 -10.14 -50.91 -22.74
CA THR A 529 -11.29 -51.75 -22.35
C THR A 529 -12.53 -50.90 -22.08
N LYS A 530 -12.42 -49.89 -21.23
CA LYS A 530 -13.52 -49.00 -20.85
C LYS A 530 -12.97 -47.73 -20.22
N ASP A 531 -13.81 -46.69 -20.15
CA ASP A 531 -13.50 -45.52 -19.34
C ASP A 531 -13.37 -45.95 -17.86
N ILE A 532 -12.45 -45.30 -17.13
CA ILE A 532 -12.49 -45.37 -15.67
C ILE A 532 -13.87 -44.88 -15.27
N SER A 533 -14.66 -45.73 -14.60
CA SER A 533 -15.92 -45.29 -14.02
C SER A 533 -15.60 -44.14 -13.08
N SER A 534 -15.91 -42.92 -13.50
CA SER A 534 -15.83 -41.79 -12.60
C SER A 534 -16.76 -42.14 -11.46
N LYS A 535 -16.25 -42.35 -10.24
CA LYS A 535 -16.98 -41.79 -9.11
C LYS A 535 -17.23 -40.36 -9.55
N ALA A 536 -18.51 -40.00 -9.74
CA ALA A 536 -18.89 -38.61 -9.94
C ALA A 536 -17.98 -37.82 -9.02
N ASP A 537 -17.19 -36.90 -9.58
CA ASP A 537 -16.36 -36.02 -8.76
C ASP A 537 -17.29 -35.59 -7.64
N SER A 538 -16.99 -36.00 -6.41
CA SER A 538 -17.73 -35.50 -5.28
C SER A 538 -17.46 -34.01 -5.39
N VAL A 539 -18.43 -33.26 -5.91
CA VAL A 539 -18.38 -31.80 -6.00
C VAL A 539 -18.00 -31.42 -4.60
N ARG A 540 -16.75 -31.02 -4.41
CA ARG A 540 -16.25 -30.65 -3.09
C ARG A 540 -17.21 -29.54 -2.72
N LYS A 541 -18.10 -29.80 -1.76
CA LYS A 541 -19.19 -28.89 -1.39
C LYS A 541 -18.49 -27.57 -1.15
N LYS A 542 -18.65 -26.58 -2.05
CA LYS A 542 -17.98 -25.28 -1.93
C LYS A 542 -18.47 -24.74 -0.60
N THR A 543 -17.61 -24.85 0.40
CA THR A 543 -17.92 -24.35 1.73
C THR A 543 -17.79 -22.84 1.58
N ALA A 544 -18.84 -22.10 1.93
CA ALA A 544 -18.81 -20.64 1.77
C ALA A 544 -17.55 -20.08 2.44
N TYR A 545 -16.85 -19.19 1.74
CA TYR A 545 -15.66 -18.54 2.29
C TYR A 545 -16.07 -17.68 3.48
N THR A 546 -15.82 -18.16 4.69
CA THR A 546 -16.13 -17.45 5.92
C THR A 546 -14.86 -16.87 6.53
N THR A 547 -14.94 -15.60 6.90
CA THR A 547 -13.88 -14.86 7.60
C THR A 547 -14.35 -14.45 8.98
N GLY A 548 -13.42 -14.06 9.84
CA GLY A 548 -13.72 -13.32 11.06
C GLY A 548 -14.35 -11.95 10.76
N LYS A 549 -14.68 -11.22 11.83
CA LYS A 549 -15.21 -9.87 11.71
C LYS A 549 -14.09 -8.87 11.41
N LEU A 550 -14.37 -7.94 10.50
CA LEU A 550 -13.51 -6.79 10.25
C LEU A 550 -13.56 -5.85 11.46
N THR A 551 -12.41 -5.35 11.88
CA THR A 551 -12.27 -4.37 12.95
C THR A 551 -11.40 -3.19 12.49
N PHE A 552 -11.45 -2.09 13.23
CA PHE A 552 -10.73 -0.85 12.93
C PHE A 552 -9.89 -0.45 14.17
N PRO A 553 -8.54 -0.54 14.11
CA PRO A 553 -7.77 -1.20 13.05
C PRO A 553 -8.04 -2.70 12.94
N ASN A 554 -7.63 -3.31 11.83
CA ASN A 554 -7.86 -4.74 11.57
C ASN A 554 -6.82 -5.63 12.28
N GLY A 555 -6.68 -5.47 13.59
CA GLY A 555 -5.73 -6.17 14.43
C GLY A 555 -6.15 -6.17 15.90
N SER A 556 -5.18 -6.24 16.80
CA SER A 556 -5.39 -6.20 18.25
C SER A 556 -6.07 -4.88 18.67
N TYR A 557 -6.99 -4.98 19.62
CA TYR A 557 -7.78 -3.86 20.16
C TYR A 557 -8.68 -3.13 19.16
N GLY A 558 -8.85 -3.64 17.94
CA GLY A 558 -9.72 -3.04 16.93
C GLY A 558 -11.20 -3.06 17.34
N VAL A 559 -11.94 -2.03 16.95
CA VAL A 559 -13.39 -1.93 17.17
C VAL A 559 -14.18 -2.28 15.92
N GLU A 560 -15.37 -2.89 16.06
CA GLU A 560 -16.22 -3.25 14.90
C GLU A 560 -16.89 -2.02 14.27
N GLU A 561 -17.16 -0.98 15.06
CA GLU A 561 -17.80 0.25 14.65
C GLU A 561 -17.12 1.46 15.31
N ALA A 562 -17.25 2.62 14.67
CA ALA A 562 -16.76 3.89 15.22
C ALA A 562 -17.41 4.17 16.59
N ILE A 563 -16.58 4.52 17.56
CA ILE A 563 -17.00 4.91 18.90
C ILE A 563 -17.69 6.28 18.81
N LYS A 564 -18.87 6.41 19.44
CA LYS A 564 -19.73 7.61 19.34
C LYS A 564 -19.84 8.32 20.69
N PRO A 565 -20.01 9.66 20.71
CA PRO A 565 -20.30 10.39 21.93
C PRO A 565 -21.56 9.88 22.63
N GLU A 566 -21.50 9.77 23.96
CA GLU A 566 -22.61 9.34 24.81
C GLU A 566 -23.09 10.52 25.67
N THR A 567 -24.33 10.44 26.17
CA THR A 567 -24.74 11.26 27.31
C THR A 567 -24.34 10.53 28.58
N ILE A 568 -23.39 11.09 29.34
CA ILE A 568 -22.78 10.45 30.51
C ILE A 568 -22.96 11.36 31.72
N LEU A 569 -23.37 10.80 32.85
CA LEU A 569 -23.38 11.50 34.13
C LEU A 569 -22.44 10.77 35.10
N ILE A 570 -21.29 11.37 35.36
CA ILE A 570 -20.32 10.88 36.33
C ILE A 570 -20.71 11.44 37.68
N LYS A 571 -20.98 10.59 38.67
CA LYS A 571 -21.51 11.01 39.98
C LYS A 571 -20.51 10.84 41.10
N ASN A 572 -20.55 11.75 42.08
CA ASN A 572 -19.86 11.62 43.36
C ASN A 572 -18.33 11.45 43.26
N ALA A 573 -17.68 12.07 42.27
CA ALA A 573 -16.23 12.02 42.11
C ALA A 573 -15.53 13.16 42.88
N THR A 574 -14.23 12.98 43.12
CA THR A 574 -13.32 14.10 43.43
C THR A 574 -12.89 14.74 42.10
N VAL A 575 -13.41 15.91 41.78
CA VAL A 575 -13.22 16.54 40.45
C VAL A 575 -12.13 17.60 40.52
N TRP A 576 -11.04 17.39 39.79
CA TRP A 576 -9.97 18.39 39.64
C TRP A 576 -10.31 19.27 38.46
N THR A 577 -10.77 20.49 38.71
CA THR A 577 -11.30 21.32 37.62
C THR A 577 -10.20 21.94 36.76
N ASN A 578 -9.01 22.19 37.33
CA ASN A 578 -7.98 23.10 36.79
C ASN A 578 -8.50 24.52 36.50
N GLU A 579 -9.62 24.91 37.09
CA GLU A 579 -10.18 26.26 37.06
C GLU A 579 -10.03 26.89 38.45
N THR A 580 -10.53 28.12 38.62
CA THR A 580 -10.55 28.80 39.92
C THR A 580 -11.39 28.07 40.98
N ASP A 581 -12.28 27.17 40.56
CA ASP A 581 -13.09 26.34 41.44
C ASP A 581 -12.28 25.24 42.17
N GLY A 582 -11.04 24.99 41.74
CA GLY A 582 -10.11 24.05 42.38
C GLY A 582 -10.58 22.61 42.34
N ILE A 583 -10.41 21.89 43.46
CA ILE A 583 -10.80 20.49 43.62
C ILE A 583 -12.18 20.40 44.31
N LEU A 584 -13.16 19.87 43.58
CA LEU A 584 -14.53 19.70 44.08
C LEU A 584 -14.74 18.29 44.66
N GLN A 585 -15.19 18.23 45.90
CA GLN A 585 -15.49 16.97 46.59
C GLN A 585 -16.95 16.54 46.35
N ASN A 586 -17.15 15.25 46.10
CA ASN A 586 -18.47 14.64 45.90
C ASN A 586 -19.28 15.37 44.80
N ALA A 587 -18.62 15.66 43.69
CA ALA A 587 -19.20 16.40 42.59
C ALA A 587 -19.61 15.48 41.42
N ASP A 588 -20.58 15.95 40.66
CA ASP A 588 -21.12 15.33 39.47
C ASP A 588 -20.68 16.13 38.23
N VAL A 589 -20.42 15.43 37.13
CA VAL A 589 -20.13 16.02 35.81
C VAL A 589 -21.04 15.40 34.76
N LEU A 590 -21.83 16.24 34.10
CA LEU A 590 -22.71 15.86 33.01
C LEU A 590 -22.02 16.13 31.66
N VAL A 591 -21.90 15.10 30.85
CA VAL A 591 -21.41 15.13 29.47
C VAL A 591 -22.59 14.93 28.52
N GLN A 592 -22.75 15.83 27.56
CA GLN A 592 -23.77 15.77 26.52
C GLN A 592 -23.21 16.33 25.20
N ASN A 593 -23.53 15.69 24.07
CA ASN A 593 -23.13 16.13 22.73
C ASN A 593 -21.61 16.38 22.60
N GLY A 594 -20.82 15.53 23.26
CA GLY A 594 -19.36 15.62 23.27
C GLY A 594 -18.78 16.76 24.10
N LYS A 595 -19.59 17.44 24.91
CA LYS A 595 -19.19 18.58 25.74
C LYS A 595 -19.55 18.39 27.21
N ILE A 596 -18.85 19.10 28.07
CA ILE A 596 -19.19 19.24 29.48
C ILE A 596 -20.41 20.17 29.56
N ALA A 597 -21.56 19.63 29.90
CA ALA A 597 -22.82 20.36 29.99
C ALA A 597 -23.00 21.02 31.36
N ALA A 598 -22.62 20.32 32.43
CA ALA A 598 -22.73 20.85 33.79
C ALA A 598 -21.70 20.21 34.73
N VAL A 599 -21.26 20.98 35.73
CA VAL A 599 -20.42 20.54 36.84
C VAL A 599 -21.11 21.03 38.12
N GLY A 600 -21.31 20.17 39.11
CA GLY A 600 -22.03 20.57 40.32
C GLY A 600 -22.29 19.41 41.27
N LYS A 601 -23.33 19.53 42.10
CA LYS A 601 -23.80 18.44 42.97
C LYS A 601 -25.23 18.08 42.64
N ASN A 602 -25.59 16.81 42.85
CA ASN A 602 -26.95 16.30 42.66
C ASN A 602 -27.48 16.58 41.24
N LEU A 603 -26.61 16.47 40.24
CA LEU A 603 -27.02 16.59 38.85
C LEU A 603 -27.92 15.41 38.47
N SER A 604 -28.84 15.65 37.56
CA SER A 604 -29.72 14.63 36.98
C SER A 604 -29.83 14.86 35.48
N SER A 605 -29.92 13.78 34.71
CA SER A 605 -30.13 13.83 33.27
C SER A 605 -30.87 12.58 32.84
N ASN A 606 -31.95 12.77 32.08
CA ASN A 606 -32.71 11.66 31.51
C ASN A 606 -31.88 10.95 30.43
N GLY A 607 -31.87 9.63 30.45
CA GLY A 607 -31.16 8.81 29.45
C GLY A 607 -29.63 8.86 29.55
N ALA A 608 -29.06 9.50 30.58
CA ALA A 608 -27.62 9.50 30.80
C ALA A 608 -27.14 8.14 31.31
N ARG A 609 -26.05 7.63 30.74
CA ARG A 609 -25.30 6.53 31.33
C ARG A 609 -24.66 7.03 32.63
N ILE A 610 -25.04 6.43 33.75
CA ILE A 610 -24.49 6.78 35.06
C ILE A 610 -23.16 6.06 35.25
N ILE A 611 -22.12 6.82 35.59
CA ILE A 611 -20.81 6.29 36.00
C ILE A 611 -20.60 6.67 37.46
N ASP A 612 -20.40 5.68 38.33
CA ASP A 612 -20.10 5.91 39.74
C ASP A 612 -18.62 6.30 39.92
N GLY A 613 -18.42 7.53 40.38
CA GLY A 613 -17.15 8.13 40.73
C GLY A 613 -16.84 8.09 42.23
N THR A 614 -17.64 7.40 43.04
CA THR A 614 -17.41 7.30 44.50
C THR A 614 -16.01 6.76 44.79
N GLY A 615 -15.22 7.52 45.55
CA GLY A 615 -13.83 7.17 45.90
C GLY A 615 -12.82 7.35 44.75
N LYS A 616 -13.24 7.92 43.62
CA LYS A 616 -12.44 8.10 42.40
C LYS A 616 -12.17 9.56 42.12
N PHE A 617 -11.21 9.81 41.23
CA PHE A 617 -10.80 11.14 40.82
C PHE A 617 -11.16 11.38 39.35
N LEU A 618 -11.77 12.52 39.04
CA LEU A 618 -12.08 12.93 37.68
C LEU A 618 -11.23 14.15 37.32
N THR A 619 -10.49 14.05 36.23
CA THR A 619 -9.61 15.12 35.73
C THR A 619 -9.89 15.43 34.26
N PRO A 620 -9.41 16.58 33.74
CA PRO A 620 -9.25 16.75 32.30
C PRO A 620 -8.36 15.67 31.73
N GLY A 621 -8.56 15.37 30.45
CA GLY A 621 -7.66 14.57 29.64
C GLY A 621 -6.23 15.12 29.64
N ILE A 622 -5.25 14.23 29.76
CA ILE A 622 -3.83 14.59 29.61
C ILE A 622 -3.57 15.01 28.16
N ILE A 623 -2.72 16.02 27.99
CA ILE A 623 -2.28 16.56 26.71
C ILE A 623 -0.77 16.46 26.64
N ASP A 624 -0.27 15.70 25.66
CA ASP A 624 1.15 15.61 25.38
C ASP A 624 1.54 16.65 24.32
N GLU A 625 2.34 17.65 24.71
CA GLU A 625 2.77 18.72 23.79
C GLU A 625 3.92 18.29 22.88
N HIS A 626 4.57 17.14 23.14
CA HIS A 626 5.65 16.68 22.26
C HIS A 626 5.69 15.16 22.16
N SER A 627 5.25 14.66 21.01
CA SER A 627 5.18 13.23 20.72
C SER A 627 5.58 12.87 19.28
N HIS A 628 5.92 11.60 19.09
CA HIS A 628 6.36 10.99 17.82
C HIS A 628 5.54 9.74 17.42
N ILE A 629 4.37 9.54 18.04
CA ILE A 629 3.47 8.45 17.70
C ILE A 629 2.60 8.76 16.47
N ALA A 630 1.89 7.74 15.96
CA ALA A 630 0.82 7.89 14.98
C ALA A 630 1.26 8.48 13.63
N VAL A 631 2.46 8.13 13.17
CA VAL A 631 3.06 8.61 11.91
C VAL A 631 3.90 7.54 11.25
N ALA A 632 3.97 7.56 9.92
CA ALA A 632 4.79 6.63 9.14
C ALA A 632 6.29 7.01 9.11
N SER A 633 6.63 8.26 9.43
CA SER A 633 8.01 8.77 9.46
C SER A 633 8.10 10.08 10.27
N ILE A 634 9.25 10.35 10.90
CA ILE A 634 9.45 11.53 11.76
C ILE A 634 10.19 12.68 11.09
N ASN A 635 11.24 12.39 10.34
CA ASN A 635 12.12 13.43 9.79
C ASN A 635 12.26 13.30 8.27
N GLU A 636 12.36 14.44 7.60
CA GLU A 636 12.93 14.54 6.26
C GLU A 636 14.39 15.02 6.39
N GLY A 637 15.31 14.06 6.57
CA GLY A 637 16.71 14.36 6.88
C GLY A 637 17.58 14.77 5.68
N GLY A 638 17.01 14.91 4.47
CA GLY A 638 17.76 15.20 3.25
C GLY A 638 18.37 16.61 3.19
N GLN A 639 17.79 17.59 3.89
CA GLN A 639 18.18 19.01 3.90
C GLN A 639 18.04 19.61 5.31
N SER A 640 18.64 20.77 5.61
CA SER A 640 18.52 21.38 6.96
C SER A 640 17.27 22.23 7.18
N VAL A 641 16.65 22.66 6.08
CA VAL A 641 15.37 23.36 6.05
C VAL A 641 14.45 22.50 5.22
N THR A 642 13.37 22.02 5.84
CA THR A 642 12.35 21.18 5.20
C THR A 642 10.96 21.63 5.64
N SER A 643 10.73 22.96 5.70
CA SER A 643 9.49 23.56 6.21
C SER A 643 8.24 23.25 5.37
N GLU A 644 8.41 22.71 4.17
CA GLU A 644 7.35 22.27 3.27
C GLU A 644 6.72 20.94 3.68
N VAL A 645 7.46 20.05 4.36
CA VAL A 645 6.94 18.73 4.73
C VAL A 645 5.97 18.83 5.91
N ARG A 646 5.00 17.92 5.96
CA ARG A 646 3.90 17.97 6.94
C ARG A 646 3.67 16.60 7.54
N ILE A 647 3.63 16.54 8.88
CA ILE A 647 3.16 15.37 9.63
C ILE A 647 1.72 14.99 9.22
N ALA A 648 0.89 15.97 8.89
CA ALA A 648 -0.48 15.77 8.44
C ALA A 648 -0.61 14.85 7.21
N ASP A 649 0.45 14.71 6.40
CA ASP A 649 0.46 13.89 5.19
C ASP A 649 0.86 12.44 5.44
N ASN A 650 1.42 12.12 6.60
CA ASN A 650 1.98 10.80 6.88
C ASN A 650 1.48 10.16 8.19
N LEU A 651 0.40 10.71 8.77
CA LEU A 651 -0.26 10.12 9.95
C LEU A 651 -0.59 8.64 9.75
N ASP A 652 -0.35 7.83 10.77
CA ASP A 652 -0.72 6.43 10.87
C ASP A 652 -1.80 6.25 11.95
N PRO A 653 -3.09 6.14 11.57
CA PRO A 653 -4.18 6.02 12.53
C PRO A 653 -4.31 4.63 13.15
N GLU A 654 -3.49 3.66 12.73
CA GLU A 654 -3.49 2.29 13.25
C GLU A 654 -2.36 2.05 14.26
N ASP A 655 -1.63 3.11 14.62
CA ASP A 655 -0.59 3.08 15.64
C ASP A 655 -1.17 2.73 17.02
N VAL A 656 -0.83 1.54 17.54
CA VAL A 656 -1.33 1.05 18.84
C VAL A 656 -0.94 1.91 20.04
N ASP A 657 0.07 2.78 19.93
CA ASP A 657 0.41 3.70 20.99
C ASP A 657 -0.68 4.77 21.19
N ILE A 658 -1.57 5.01 20.21
CA ILE A 658 -2.82 5.76 20.43
C ILE A 658 -3.66 5.09 21.52
N TYR A 659 -3.91 3.78 21.40
CA TYR A 659 -4.69 3.00 22.37
C TYR A 659 -3.97 2.90 23.72
N ARG A 660 -2.63 2.74 23.72
CA ARG A 660 -1.84 2.67 24.96
C ARG A 660 -1.79 4.00 25.69
N GLN A 661 -1.69 5.12 24.99
CA GLN A 661 -1.73 6.47 25.58
C GLN A 661 -3.12 6.76 26.18
N LEU A 662 -4.20 6.36 25.50
CA LEU A 662 -5.55 6.38 26.07
C LEU A 662 -5.63 5.60 27.39
N SER A 663 -4.96 4.45 27.50
CA SER A 663 -4.91 3.67 28.75
C SER A 663 -4.16 4.35 29.91
N GLY A 664 -3.38 5.39 29.60
CA GLY A 664 -2.69 6.27 30.55
C GLY A 664 -3.39 7.62 30.76
N GLY A 665 -4.58 7.83 30.20
CA GLY A 665 -5.35 9.07 30.37
C GLY A 665 -5.00 10.20 29.40
N VAL A 666 -4.17 9.96 28.39
CA VAL A 666 -3.86 10.94 27.33
C VAL A 666 -5.03 11.00 26.35
N THR A 667 -5.42 12.21 25.96
CA THR A 667 -6.56 12.46 25.07
C THR A 667 -6.19 13.27 23.82
N THR A 668 -5.10 14.04 23.91
CA THR A 668 -4.61 14.91 22.84
C THR A 668 -3.10 14.82 22.80
N SER A 669 -2.52 14.73 21.61
CA SER A 669 -1.07 14.71 21.42
C SER A 669 -0.70 15.63 20.27
N HIS A 670 0.34 16.44 20.46
CA HIS A 670 0.98 17.18 19.38
C HIS A 670 2.06 16.28 18.78
N ILE A 671 1.95 16.02 17.48
CA ILE A 671 2.87 15.14 16.75
C ILE A 671 3.86 15.99 15.95
N LEU A 672 5.15 15.83 16.25
CA LEU A 672 6.21 16.68 15.73
C LEU A 672 7.22 15.89 14.93
N HIS A 673 7.94 16.62 14.08
CA HIS A 673 9.24 16.16 13.60
C HIS A 673 10.21 16.01 14.79
N GLY A 674 11.27 15.23 14.59
CA GLY A 674 12.35 15.06 15.55
C GLY A 674 13.27 16.26 15.60
N SER A 675 14.56 16.03 15.86
CA SER A 675 15.57 17.10 15.99
C SER A 675 16.70 16.98 14.96
N ALA A 676 16.39 16.37 13.81
CA ALA A 676 17.31 16.12 12.70
C ALA A 676 17.68 17.36 11.86
N ASN A 677 16.87 18.41 11.91
CA ASN A 677 16.95 19.57 11.02
C ASN A 677 16.85 20.86 11.83
N THR A 678 17.55 21.91 11.41
CA THR A 678 17.40 23.24 12.02
C THR A 678 15.95 23.72 11.92
N ILE A 679 15.34 23.55 10.73
CA ILE A 679 13.92 23.78 10.47
C ILE A 679 13.35 22.47 9.92
N GLY A 680 12.63 21.72 10.76
CA GLY A 680 12.18 20.36 10.48
C GLY A 680 10.96 20.29 9.57
N GLY A 681 9.82 20.83 9.99
CA GLY A 681 8.60 20.70 9.21
C GLY A 681 7.33 20.90 10.02
N GLN A 682 6.22 20.96 9.31
CA GLN A 682 4.91 21.29 9.88
C GLN A 682 4.39 20.13 10.73
N THR A 683 4.07 20.44 11.98
CA THR A 683 3.60 19.47 12.98
C THR A 683 2.07 19.33 12.94
N GLN A 684 1.51 18.29 13.55
CA GLN A 684 0.06 18.06 13.56
C GLN A 684 -0.45 17.78 14.97
N LEU A 685 -1.46 18.55 15.41
CA LEU A 685 -2.20 18.24 16.63
C LEU A 685 -3.28 17.19 16.35
N ILE A 686 -3.38 16.15 17.20
CA ILE A 686 -4.39 15.10 17.09
C ILE A 686 -5.15 14.92 18.41
N LYS A 687 -6.42 14.51 18.31
CA LYS A 687 -7.13 13.86 19.43
C LYS A 687 -7.03 12.36 19.28
N LEU A 688 -6.81 11.65 20.38
CA LEU A 688 -6.61 10.20 20.38
C LEU A 688 -7.96 9.47 20.22
N ARG A 689 -8.40 9.32 18.97
CA ARG A 689 -9.65 8.65 18.60
C ARG A 689 -9.36 7.27 18.00
N TRP A 690 -9.19 6.25 18.84
CA TRP A 690 -8.84 4.91 18.35
C TRP A 690 -9.90 4.33 17.40
N GLY A 691 -9.45 3.81 16.24
CA GLY A 691 -10.29 3.16 15.23
C GLY A 691 -10.85 4.08 14.13
N VAL A 692 -10.51 5.37 14.13
CA VAL A 692 -10.90 6.32 13.06
C VAL A 692 -9.85 6.39 11.94
N ASN A 693 -10.07 7.21 10.90
CA ASN A 693 -9.07 7.48 9.86
C ASN A 693 -8.12 8.64 10.21
N ASP A 694 -7.13 8.91 9.35
CA ASP A 694 -6.11 9.93 9.59
C ASP A 694 -6.65 11.37 9.65
N GLU A 695 -7.63 11.73 8.83
CA GLU A 695 -8.31 13.04 8.91
C GLU A 695 -9.12 13.20 10.20
N GLU A 696 -9.76 12.13 10.65
CA GLU A 696 -10.56 12.13 11.87
C GLU A 696 -9.72 12.16 13.15
N LEU A 697 -8.42 11.83 13.09
CA LEU A 697 -7.50 12.06 14.20
C LEU A 697 -7.17 13.55 14.38
N LYS A 698 -7.14 14.34 13.31
CA LYS A 698 -6.70 15.74 13.35
C LYS A 698 -7.58 16.56 14.30
N TYR A 699 -6.93 17.44 15.05
CA TYR A 699 -7.62 18.42 15.88
C TYR A 699 -8.17 19.54 15.00
N LYS A 700 -9.49 19.53 14.76
CA LYS A 700 -10.13 20.47 13.82
C LYS A 700 -10.03 21.93 14.30
N GLY A 701 -9.56 22.80 13.40
CA GLY A 701 -9.43 24.23 13.65
C GLY A 701 -8.38 24.58 14.70
N ALA A 702 -7.35 23.74 14.86
CA ALA A 702 -6.14 24.12 15.59
C ALA A 702 -5.25 25.02 14.73
N ASP A 703 -4.46 25.85 15.37
CA ASP A 703 -3.45 26.67 14.70
C ASP A 703 -2.35 25.81 14.06
N GLY A 704 -1.65 26.36 13.06
CA GLY A 704 -0.52 25.71 12.44
C GLY A 704 0.73 25.80 13.31
N PHE A 705 1.46 24.69 13.45
CA PHE A 705 2.73 24.65 14.18
C PHE A 705 3.87 24.08 13.31
N ILE A 706 5.12 24.36 13.68
CA ILE A 706 6.33 23.90 12.97
C ILE A 706 7.46 23.60 13.95
N LYS A 707 8.17 22.50 13.70
CA LYS A 707 9.30 22.06 14.54
C LYS A 707 10.61 22.71 14.08
N PHE A 708 11.32 23.30 15.04
CA PHE A 708 12.69 23.77 14.93
C PHE A 708 13.57 22.93 15.86
N ALA A 709 14.88 22.86 15.60
CA ALA A 709 15.82 22.26 16.53
C ALA A 709 17.17 22.99 16.55
N LEU A 710 17.75 23.02 17.75
CA LEU A 710 19.05 23.60 18.07
C LEU A 710 20.00 22.49 18.58
N GLY A 711 21.23 22.84 18.92
CA GLY A 711 22.11 21.96 19.68
C GLY A 711 22.90 20.94 18.88
N GLU A 712 23.31 19.88 19.56
CA GLU A 712 24.18 18.82 19.06
C GLU A 712 23.53 17.98 17.96
N ASN A 713 22.20 17.86 17.93
CA ASN A 713 21.51 17.01 16.97
C ASN A 713 21.53 17.58 15.55
N VAL A 714 21.35 18.90 15.41
CA VAL A 714 21.27 19.55 14.10
C VAL A 714 22.63 19.85 13.48
N LYS A 715 23.68 19.96 14.32
CA LYS A 715 25.07 20.05 13.85
C LYS A 715 25.63 18.63 13.68
N ARG A 716 25.93 18.20 12.45
CA ARG A 716 26.37 16.83 12.17
C ARG A 716 27.90 16.65 12.25
N THR A 717 28.53 17.33 13.21
CA THR A 717 30.00 17.45 13.38
C THR A 717 30.71 16.11 13.64
N SER A 718 29.99 15.05 14.03
CA SER A 718 30.57 13.76 14.42
C SER A 718 30.99 12.87 13.25
N SER A 719 30.68 13.23 12.00
CA SER A 719 31.05 12.45 10.80
C SER A 719 32.11 13.16 9.97
N GLN A 720 33.26 12.50 9.77
CA GLN A 720 34.36 13.01 8.92
C GLN A 720 33.99 13.15 7.44
N ASN A 721 32.90 12.52 7.00
CA ASN A 721 32.40 12.57 5.63
C ASN A 721 31.11 13.41 5.48
N ASN A 722 30.72 14.15 6.53
CA ASN A 722 29.56 15.03 6.43
C ASN A 722 29.87 16.24 5.53
N ASN A 723 28.95 16.52 4.60
CA ASN A 723 28.96 17.71 3.75
C ASN A 723 27.62 18.47 3.83
N ARG A 724 26.72 18.09 4.75
CA ARG A 724 25.48 18.80 5.01
C ARG A 724 25.74 19.90 6.04
N PHE A 725 25.56 21.15 5.62
CA PHE A 725 25.55 22.31 6.51
C PHE A 725 24.27 22.31 7.39
N PRO A 726 24.35 22.63 8.70
CA PRO A 726 25.50 23.16 9.44
C PRO A 726 26.30 22.10 10.24
N ASP A 727 27.58 22.40 10.51
CA ASP A 727 28.47 21.60 11.39
C ASP A 727 28.81 22.29 12.71
N THR A 728 28.28 23.49 12.96
CA THR A 728 28.54 24.28 14.18
C THR A 728 27.27 24.97 14.64
N ARG A 729 27.23 25.40 15.91
CA ARG A 729 26.11 26.20 16.46
C ARG A 729 25.95 27.54 15.73
N MET A 730 27.05 28.21 15.39
CA MET A 730 27.03 29.41 14.52
C MET A 730 26.44 29.11 13.14
N GLY A 731 26.66 27.90 12.62
CA GLY A 731 26.01 27.47 11.39
C GLY A 731 24.50 27.31 11.54
N VAL A 732 24.01 26.86 12.69
CA VAL A 732 22.57 26.77 13.01
C VAL A 732 21.93 28.17 13.00
N GLU A 733 22.59 29.15 13.62
CA GLU A 733 22.21 30.57 13.54
C GLU A 733 22.06 31.01 12.08
N GLN A 734 23.10 30.75 11.29
CA GLN A 734 23.18 31.19 9.90
C GLN A 734 22.12 30.53 9.01
N VAL A 735 21.76 29.26 9.26
CA VAL A 735 20.67 28.59 8.55
C VAL A 735 19.35 29.30 8.81
N GLN A 736 19.06 29.66 10.07
CA GLN A 736 17.81 30.37 10.40
C GLN A 736 17.80 31.77 9.79
N MET A 737 18.90 32.51 9.91
CA MET A 737 19.04 33.85 9.33
C MET A 737 18.84 33.84 7.81
N ASP A 738 19.48 32.89 7.10
CA ASP A 738 19.33 32.74 5.64
C ASP A 738 17.88 32.40 5.26
N ALA A 739 17.28 31.41 5.92
CA ALA A 739 15.93 30.94 5.62
C ALA A 739 14.90 32.07 5.73
N PHE A 740 14.94 32.86 6.81
CA PHE A 740 14.00 33.97 6.99
C PHE A 740 14.32 35.19 6.13
N THR A 741 15.58 35.42 5.76
CA THR A 741 15.93 36.44 4.75
C THR A 741 15.33 36.07 3.40
N ARG A 742 15.51 34.82 2.94
CA ARG A 742 14.89 34.30 1.71
C ARG A 742 13.37 34.38 1.76
N ALA A 743 12.76 34.02 2.89
CA ALA A 743 11.31 34.12 3.06
C ALA A 743 10.80 35.56 2.94
N LYS A 744 11.52 36.53 3.50
CA LYS A 744 11.18 37.96 3.40
C LYS A 744 11.29 38.47 1.96
N ASP A 745 12.37 38.13 1.27
CA ASP A 745 12.55 38.50 -0.14
C ASP A 745 11.49 37.86 -1.03
N TYR A 746 11.16 36.61 -0.74
CA TYR A 746 10.09 35.89 -1.41
C TYR A 746 8.71 36.53 -1.20
N GLU A 747 8.37 36.91 0.03
CA GLU A 747 7.13 37.62 0.33
C GLU A 747 7.06 38.97 -0.40
N ASN A 748 8.19 39.70 -0.43
CA ASN A 748 8.28 40.96 -1.18
C ASN A 748 8.08 40.74 -2.69
N ALA A 749 8.65 39.67 -3.26
CA ALA A 749 8.46 39.30 -4.66
C ALA A 749 6.98 38.97 -4.97
N LEU A 750 6.31 38.23 -4.08
CA LEU A 750 4.87 37.93 -4.19
C LEU A 750 3.98 39.18 -4.13
N LYS A 751 4.42 40.24 -3.46
CA LYS A 751 3.69 41.52 -3.37
C LYS A 751 4.14 42.53 -4.44
N GLY A 752 5.19 42.21 -5.19
CA GLY A 752 5.81 43.10 -6.16
C GLY A 752 5.12 43.14 -7.54
N PRO A 753 5.58 43.99 -8.46
CA PRO A 753 4.99 44.16 -9.79
C PRO A 753 5.02 42.88 -10.65
N ASN A 754 5.95 41.96 -10.36
CA ASN A 754 6.13 40.70 -11.09
C ASN A 754 5.51 39.48 -10.39
N ALA A 755 4.63 39.69 -9.41
CA ALA A 755 4.05 38.63 -8.57
C ALA A 755 3.52 37.41 -9.36
N LYS A 756 2.88 37.63 -10.51
CA LYS A 756 2.32 36.55 -11.36
C LYS A 756 3.38 35.58 -11.92
N ASN A 757 4.63 36.00 -11.98
CA ASN A 757 5.74 35.21 -12.53
C ASN A 757 6.62 34.60 -11.43
N VAL A 758 6.33 34.89 -10.16
CA VAL A 758 7.07 34.33 -9.02
C VAL A 758 6.69 32.85 -8.88
N ARG A 759 7.71 31.98 -8.83
CA ARG A 759 7.53 30.56 -8.54
C ARG A 759 7.04 30.40 -7.11
N ARG A 760 5.91 29.72 -6.91
CA ARG A 760 5.44 29.36 -5.57
C ARG A 760 6.36 28.29 -4.97
N ASP A 761 6.89 28.53 -3.78
CA ASP A 761 7.84 27.66 -3.09
C ASP A 761 7.31 27.21 -1.72
N LEU A 762 6.94 25.94 -1.55
CA LEU A 762 6.30 25.45 -0.32
C LEU A 762 7.18 25.56 0.94
N GLU A 763 8.51 25.55 0.81
CA GLU A 763 9.44 25.76 1.93
C GLU A 763 9.24 27.19 2.45
N LEU A 764 9.27 28.16 1.53
CA LEU A 764 9.13 29.57 1.86
C LEU A 764 7.69 29.96 2.23
N ASP A 765 6.63 29.22 1.84
CA ASP A 765 5.24 29.45 2.29
C ASP A 765 5.20 29.39 3.80
N ALA A 766 5.70 28.27 4.33
CA ALA A 766 5.65 27.97 5.74
C ALA A 766 6.42 29.01 6.57
N LEU A 767 7.56 29.50 6.06
CA LEU A 767 8.34 30.56 6.73
C LEU A 767 7.63 31.91 6.69
N VAL A 768 6.97 32.26 5.58
CA VAL A 768 6.15 33.46 5.48
C VAL A 768 4.94 33.40 6.40
N GLU A 769 4.34 32.22 6.59
CA GLU A 769 3.27 32.03 7.59
C GLU A 769 3.74 32.32 9.01
N ILE A 770 4.98 31.98 9.36
CA ILE A 770 5.58 32.30 10.67
C ILE A 770 5.73 33.81 10.84
N MET A 771 6.36 34.49 9.88
CA MET A 771 6.54 35.96 9.94
C MET A 771 5.19 36.70 10.03
N ASN A 772 4.14 36.12 9.46
CA ASN A 772 2.77 36.63 9.52
C ASN A 772 1.93 36.11 10.69
N LYS A 773 2.54 35.40 11.67
CA LYS A 773 1.89 34.89 12.88
C LYS A 773 0.70 33.96 12.60
N LYS A 774 0.78 33.19 11.51
CA LYS A 774 -0.19 32.14 11.14
C LYS A 774 0.32 30.73 11.48
N ARG A 775 1.62 30.62 11.74
CA ARG A 775 2.29 29.37 12.11
C ARG A 775 3.27 29.60 13.27
N PHE A 776 3.20 28.73 14.27
CA PHE A 776 3.90 28.92 15.54
C PHE A 776 5.04 27.91 15.73
N ILE A 777 6.17 28.37 16.25
CA ILE A 777 7.38 27.56 16.37
C ILE A 777 7.40 26.79 17.71
N THR A 778 7.59 25.48 17.62
CA THR A 778 8.00 24.63 18.73
C THR A 778 9.47 24.21 18.50
N CYS A 779 10.36 24.55 19.43
CA CYS A 779 11.81 24.54 19.21
C CYS A 779 12.53 23.62 20.19
N HIS A 780 13.08 22.51 19.69
CA HIS A 780 13.98 21.65 20.45
C HIS A 780 15.23 22.43 20.87
N SER A 781 15.47 22.48 22.18
CA SER A 781 16.54 23.28 22.77
C SER A 781 17.03 22.68 24.08
N TYR A 782 18.31 22.88 24.39
CA TYR A 782 18.87 22.48 25.68
C TYR A 782 19.60 23.64 26.36
N ILE A 783 20.62 24.21 25.72
CA ILE A 783 21.54 25.15 26.38
C ILE A 783 21.15 26.62 26.24
N GLN A 784 21.48 27.40 27.27
CA GLN A 784 21.16 28.83 27.40
C GLN A 784 21.56 29.70 26.20
N SER A 785 22.73 29.45 25.59
CA SER A 785 23.25 30.33 24.53
C SER A 785 22.40 30.26 23.26
N GLU A 786 21.97 29.05 22.88
CA GLU A 786 21.18 28.82 21.66
C GLU A 786 19.74 29.31 21.82
N ILE A 787 19.19 29.20 23.04
CA ILE A 787 17.88 29.75 23.39
C ILE A 787 17.89 31.27 23.23
N LEU A 788 18.90 31.95 23.78
CA LEU A 788 19.05 33.41 23.70
C LEU A 788 19.27 33.89 22.25
N GLU A 789 20.06 33.16 21.48
CA GLU A 789 20.32 33.45 20.06
C GLU A 789 19.04 33.33 19.22
N THR A 790 18.32 32.22 19.35
CA THR A 790 17.10 31.96 18.58
C THR A 790 16.00 32.99 18.90
N MET A 791 15.86 33.42 20.16
CA MET A 791 14.94 34.52 20.52
C MET A 791 15.29 35.84 19.81
N LYS A 792 16.59 36.17 19.68
CA LYS A 792 17.03 37.38 18.96
C LYS A 792 16.72 37.31 17.47
N ILE A 793 16.89 36.14 16.84
CA ILE A 793 16.51 35.95 15.43
C ILE A 793 15.01 36.18 15.26
N ALA A 794 14.20 35.58 16.15
CA ALA A 794 12.74 35.75 16.11
C ALA A 794 12.34 37.23 16.21
N GLU A 795 12.94 37.96 17.15
CA GLU A 795 12.73 39.41 17.32
C GLU A 795 13.14 40.21 16.07
N GLN A 796 14.26 39.87 15.42
CA GLN A 796 14.74 40.55 14.22
C GLN A 796 13.78 40.40 13.02
N PHE A 797 13.11 39.26 12.90
CA PHE A 797 12.14 38.99 11.83
C PHE A 797 10.67 39.21 12.24
N GLY A 798 10.44 39.70 13.46
CA GLY A 798 9.11 40.16 13.91
C GLY A 798 8.16 39.05 14.38
N PHE A 799 8.68 37.89 14.78
CA PHE A 799 7.90 36.78 15.34
C PHE A 799 8.39 36.38 16.73
N THR A 800 7.68 35.44 17.37
CA THR A 800 7.98 34.94 18.73
C THR A 800 8.15 33.42 18.68
N ILE A 801 9.11 32.88 19.41
CA ILE A 801 9.19 31.44 19.65
C ILE A 801 8.06 31.04 20.59
N ASN A 802 7.12 30.22 20.12
CA ASN A 802 5.94 29.85 20.91
C ASN A 802 6.31 28.94 22.08
N THR A 803 7.04 27.87 21.81
CA THR A 803 7.47 26.91 22.84
C THR A 803 8.93 26.51 22.61
N PHE A 804 9.72 26.53 23.68
CA PHE A 804 10.98 25.79 23.73
C PHE A 804 10.74 24.42 24.35
N THR A 805 11.12 23.35 23.64
CA THR A 805 10.92 21.96 24.05
C THR A 805 12.22 21.32 24.54
N HIS A 806 12.06 20.38 25.46
CA HIS A 806 13.08 19.79 26.35
C HIS A 806 13.70 20.81 27.30
N ILE A 807 14.24 21.91 26.76
CA ILE A 807 14.57 23.17 27.45
C ILE A 807 15.26 22.98 28.80
N LEU A 808 16.22 22.05 28.85
CA LEU A 808 16.80 21.56 30.11
C LEU A 808 17.62 22.61 30.88
N GLU A 809 18.13 23.65 30.22
CA GLU A 809 18.70 24.83 30.86
C GLU A 809 17.77 26.05 30.87
N GLY A 810 16.46 25.87 30.64
CA GLY A 810 15.47 26.95 30.65
C GLY A 810 15.47 27.75 31.95
N TYR A 811 15.70 27.09 33.09
CA TYR A 811 15.86 27.74 34.39
C TYR A 811 16.96 28.82 34.44
N LYS A 812 17.98 28.74 33.59
CA LYS A 812 19.07 29.73 33.51
C LYS A 812 18.66 31.00 32.76
N VAL A 813 17.61 30.94 31.95
CA VAL A 813 17.16 32.03 31.05
C VAL A 813 15.67 32.35 31.19
N ALA A 814 15.05 31.91 32.29
CA ALA A 814 13.61 31.97 32.49
C ALA A 814 13.06 33.41 32.46
N ASP A 815 13.78 34.38 33.03
CA ASP A 815 13.40 35.80 32.99
C ASP A 815 13.36 36.33 31.54
N LYS A 816 14.32 35.91 30.70
CA LYS A 816 14.38 36.29 29.28
C LYS A 816 13.27 35.62 28.48
N MET A 817 13.01 34.33 28.71
CA MET A 817 11.90 33.62 28.09
C MET A 817 10.56 34.28 28.43
N LYS A 818 10.37 34.68 29.69
CA LYS A 818 9.16 35.38 30.13
C LYS A 818 8.99 36.73 29.43
N ALA A 819 10.08 37.49 29.26
CA ALA A 819 10.06 38.76 28.53
C ALA A 819 9.79 38.59 27.03
N HIS A 820 10.32 37.53 26.42
CA HIS A 820 10.08 37.17 25.03
C HIS A 820 8.63 36.68 24.78
N GLY A 821 8.00 36.09 25.80
CA GLY A 821 6.66 35.51 25.71
C GLY A 821 6.66 34.02 25.32
N ALA A 822 7.78 33.32 25.49
CA ALA A 822 7.87 31.88 25.19
C ALA A 822 7.30 31.00 26.31
N ASN A 823 6.75 29.85 25.91
CA ASN A 823 6.40 28.74 26.78
C ASN A 823 7.58 27.77 26.96
N ALA A 824 7.53 26.91 27.97
CA ALA A 824 8.56 25.90 28.24
C ALA A 824 7.96 24.50 28.42
N SER A 825 8.33 23.57 27.54
CA SER A 825 7.90 22.16 27.61
C SER A 825 9.13 21.30 27.91
N THR A 826 9.27 20.78 29.12
CA THR A 826 10.51 20.14 29.62
C THR A 826 10.29 18.67 29.99
N PHE A 827 11.39 17.93 30.12
CA PHE A 827 11.36 16.67 30.86
C PHE A 827 11.28 16.93 32.36
N SER A 828 10.71 15.97 33.09
CA SER A 828 10.68 16.00 34.55
C SER A 828 12.06 15.66 35.14
N ASP A 829 12.71 14.60 34.64
CA ASP A 829 14.02 14.14 35.13
C ASP A 829 14.90 13.34 34.15
N TRP A 830 14.73 13.54 32.84
CA TRP A 830 15.54 12.85 31.81
C TRP A 830 16.74 13.70 31.34
N TRP A 831 17.97 13.31 31.69
CA TRP A 831 19.21 14.04 31.34
C TRP A 831 20.50 13.16 31.34
N ALA A 832 21.67 13.80 31.22
CA ALA A 832 23.04 13.22 31.25
C ALA A 832 23.40 12.19 30.16
N TYR A 833 22.68 12.15 29.04
CA TYR A 833 22.99 11.30 27.89
C TYR A 833 23.79 12.01 26.78
N LYS A 834 24.03 13.33 26.91
CA LYS A 834 24.88 14.16 26.02
C LYS A 834 25.61 15.25 26.83
N LEU A 835 26.56 15.92 26.18
CA LEU A 835 27.26 17.06 26.77
C LEU A 835 26.30 18.25 27.00
N GLU A 836 25.44 18.57 26.03
CA GLU A 836 24.45 19.66 26.14
C GLU A 836 23.37 19.49 27.22
N VAL A 837 23.30 18.33 27.87
CA VAL A 837 22.32 18.03 28.93
C VAL A 837 22.96 17.68 30.28
N GLN A 838 24.25 18.02 30.47
CA GLN A 838 24.96 17.75 31.73
C GLN A 838 24.48 18.63 32.90
N ASP A 839 24.07 19.86 32.61
CA ASP A 839 23.61 20.84 33.62
C ASP A 839 22.10 20.77 33.87
N ALA A 840 21.41 19.80 33.28
CA ALA A 840 19.98 19.61 33.52
C ALA A 840 19.71 19.23 34.99
N ILE A 841 18.64 19.80 35.55
CA ILE A 841 18.24 19.55 36.93
C ILE A 841 16.73 19.26 37.01
N PRO A 842 16.28 18.41 37.96
CA PRO A 842 14.85 18.10 38.09
C PRO A 842 14.02 19.29 38.61
N TYR A 843 14.69 20.33 39.10
CA TYR A 843 14.07 21.58 39.55
C TYR A 843 13.70 22.52 38.39
N ASN A 844 14.11 22.22 37.15
CA ASN A 844 13.96 23.09 35.98
C ASN A 844 12.52 23.60 35.81
N ALA A 845 11.56 22.66 35.74
CA ALA A 845 10.14 22.97 35.58
C ALA A 845 9.61 23.89 36.70
N GLY A 846 9.94 23.57 37.96
CA GLY A 846 9.49 24.33 39.12
C GLY A 846 10.10 25.73 39.21
N ILE A 847 11.36 25.92 38.83
CA ILE A 847 12.01 27.23 38.79
C ILE A 847 11.35 28.10 37.72
N MET A 848 11.20 27.59 36.49
CA MET A 848 10.55 28.32 35.40
C MET A 848 9.10 28.70 35.74
N ASN A 849 8.36 27.79 36.39
CA ASN A 849 7.00 28.05 36.84
C ASN A 849 6.95 29.18 37.89
N LYS A 850 7.87 29.19 38.87
CA LYS A 850 7.97 30.26 39.88
C LYS A 850 8.33 31.63 39.29
N VAL A 851 9.04 31.67 38.16
CA VAL A 851 9.29 32.90 37.38
C VAL A 851 8.04 33.37 36.60
N GLY A 852 7.01 32.53 36.51
CA GLY A 852 5.74 32.83 35.85
C GLY A 852 5.70 32.44 34.37
N ILE A 853 6.59 31.54 33.93
CA ILE A 853 6.49 30.91 32.61
C ILE A 853 5.37 29.87 32.64
N ASN A 854 4.64 29.73 31.53
CA ASN A 854 3.74 28.60 31.32
C ASN A 854 4.58 27.35 31.02
N VAL A 855 4.56 26.36 31.93
CA VAL A 855 5.44 25.18 31.88
C VAL A 855 4.62 23.91 31.70
N ALA A 856 5.06 23.04 30.78
CA ALA A 856 4.50 21.72 30.56
C ALA A 856 5.58 20.63 30.75
N ILE A 857 5.12 19.42 31.05
CA ILE A 857 5.94 18.20 31.02
C ILE A 857 5.55 17.39 29.78
N ASN A 858 6.53 17.03 28.96
CA ASN A 858 6.33 16.23 27.75
C ASN A 858 6.97 14.84 27.84
N SER A 859 6.60 13.97 26.91
CA SER A 859 7.08 12.59 26.89
C SER A 859 8.32 12.41 26.00
N ASP A 860 8.31 12.95 24.78
CA ASP A 860 9.25 12.63 23.68
C ASP A 860 9.33 11.12 23.36
N ASP A 861 8.40 10.32 23.90
CA ASP A 861 8.43 8.86 23.88
C ASP A 861 7.03 8.26 24.02
N GLY A 862 6.70 7.31 23.14
CA GLY A 862 5.37 6.70 23.09
C GLY A 862 4.99 5.93 24.36
N GLU A 863 5.99 5.39 25.07
CA GLU A 863 5.80 4.67 26.32
C GLU A 863 5.68 5.62 27.52
N MET A 864 6.52 6.64 27.63
CA MET A 864 6.47 7.64 28.69
C MET A 864 5.18 8.47 28.63
N ALA A 865 4.63 8.70 27.44
CA ALA A 865 3.38 9.44 27.25
C ALA A 865 2.23 8.85 28.09
N ARG A 866 2.15 7.52 28.26
CA ARG A 866 1.12 6.88 29.09
C ARG A 866 1.34 7.02 30.60
N ARG A 867 2.41 7.70 31.01
CA ARG A 867 2.82 7.95 32.41
C ARG A 867 3.03 9.43 32.72
N LEU A 868 2.58 10.34 31.85
CA LEU A 868 2.75 11.78 32.05
C LEU A 868 2.19 12.30 33.39
N ASN A 869 1.16 11.64 33.94
CA ASN A 869 0.68 11.92 35.29
C ASN A 869 1.76 11.68 36.38
N GLN A 870 2.55 10.61 36.24
CA GLN A 870 3.67 10.30 37.12
C GLN A 870 4.84 11.28 36.89
N GLU A 871 5.07 11.68 35.63
CA GLU A 871 6.08 12.68 35.29
C GLU A 871 5.75 14.05 35.90
N ALA A 872 4.48 14.46 35.88
CA ALA A 872 4.01 15.65 36.59
C ALA A 872 4.21 15.54 38.12
N ALA A 873 3.94 14.37 38.70
CA ALA A 873 4.08 14.14 40.15
C ALA A 873 5.52 14.37 40.65
N LYS A 874 6.53 14.10 39.82
CA LYS A 874 7.94 14.35 40.16
C LYS A 874 8.20 15.84 40.44
N VAL A 875 7.49 16.75 39.77
CA VAL A 875 7.67 18.19 39.98
C VAL A 875 7.23 18.62 41.39
N VAL A 876 6.21 17.98 41.96
CA VAL A 876 5.81 18.15 43.37
C VAL A 876 6.97 17.78 44.29
N LYS A 877 7.56 16.60 44.07
CA LYS A 877 8.70 16.09 44.87
C LYS A 877 9.90 17.04 44.82
N TYR A 878 10.28 17.50 43.64
CA TYR A 878 11.51 18.29 43.48
C TYR A 878 11.32 19.77 43.85
N SER A 879 10.20 20.38 43.53
CA SER A 879 10.06 21.85 43.62
C SER A 879 9.05 22.35 44.66
N GLY A 880 8.29 21.44 45.29
CA GLY A 880 7.28 21.75 46.29
C GLY A 880 6.07 22.51 45.74
N ILE A 881 5.84 22.47 44.43
CA ILE A 881 4.59 23.01 43.83
C ILE A 881 3.40 22.17 44.27
N SER A 882 2.20 22.76 44.28
CA SER A 882 0.99 22.02 44.63
C SER A 882 0.68 20.95 43.58
N GLU A 883 -0.05 19.91 44.01
CA GLU A 883 -0.50 18.85 43.11
C GLU A 883 -1.36 19.39 41.95
N GLU A 884 -2.20 20.40 42.21
CA GLU A 884 -3.01 21.04 41.18
C GLU A 884 -2.14 21.75 40.13
N GLU A 885 -1.12 22.50 40.56
CA GLU A 885 -0.19 23.17 39.63
C GLU A 885 0.66 22.17 38.85
N ALA A 886 1.09 21.08 39.49
CA ALA A 886 1.80 20.00 38.81
C ALA A 886 0.94 19.34 37.74
N PHE A 887 -0.32 19.02 38.06
CA PHE A 887 -1.22 18.39 37.11
C PHE A 887 -1.59 19.31 35.94
N LYS A 888 -1.67 20.63 36.15
CA LYS A 888 -1.80 21.62 35.06
C LYS A 888 -0.66 21.51 34.04
N MET A 889 0.55 21.08 34.42
CA MET A 889 1.69 20.91 33.50
C MET A 889 1.48 19.81 32.45
N VAL A 890 0.49 18.93 32.62
CA VAL A 890 0.15 17.88 31.63
C VAL A 890 -1.29 18.01 31.12
N THR A 891 -1.94 19.13 31.40
CA THR A 891 -3.34 19.39 31.01
C THR A 891 -3.55 20.83 30.54
N LEU A 892 -3.79 21.78 31.45
CA LEU A 892 -4.13 23.16 31.10
C LEU A 892 -2.95 23.93 30.47
N ASN A 893 -1.73 23.72 30.96
CA ASN A 893 -0.55 24.43 30.47
C ASN A 893 -0.22 24.06 29.02
N PRO A 894 -0.10 22.77 28.63
CA PRO A 894 0.06 22.40 27.22
C PRO A 894 -1.15 22.83 26.37
N ALA A 895 -2.39 22.84 26.89
CA ALA A 895 -3.53 23.40 26.15
C ALA A 895 -3.33 24.88 25.77
N LYS A 896 -2.77 25.69 26.68
CA LYS A 896 -2.42 27.09 26.42
C LYS A 896 -1.29 27.23 25.40
N MET A 897 -0.27 26.37 25.48
CA MET A 897 0.85 26.35 24.51
C MET A 897 0.38 26.07 23.09
N LEU A 898 -0.65 25.24 22.97
CA LEU A 898 -1.20 24.77 21.70
C LEU A 898 -2.42 25.58 21.23
N HIS A 899 -2.77 26.66 21.94
CA HIS A 899 -3.90 27.55 21.63
C HIS A 899 -5.28 26.84 21.58
N ILE A 900 -5.46 25.82 22.43
CA ILE A 900 -6.69 25.00 22.54
C ILE A 900 -7.29 25.01 23.94
N ASP A 901 -6.79 25.85 24.84
CA ASP A 901 -7.26 25.95 26.23
C ASP A 901 -8.71 26.43 26.34
N ASN A 902 -9.25 27.09 25.31
CA ASN A 902 -10.69 27.38 25.25
C ASN A 902 -11.57 26.14 25.05
N LYS A 903 -11.00 25.01 24.62
CA LYS A 903 -11.71 23.76 24.32
C LYS A 903 -11.39 22.63 25.28
N VAL A 904 -10.15 22.52 25.77
CA VAL A 904 -9.66 21.38 26.58
C VAL A 904 -8.74 21.84 27.72
N GLY A 905 -8.18 20.89 28.49
CA GLY A 905 -7.20 21.14 29.55
C GLY A 905 -7.79 21.49 30.93
N SER A 906 -9.10 21.69 31.03
CA SER A 906 -9.83 21.91 32.29
C SER A 906 -11.27 21.39 32.22
N ILE A 907 -11.91 21.17 33.37
CA ILE A 907 -13.31 20.75 33.46
C ILE A 907 -14.18 21.97 33.69
N LYS A 908 -14.78 22.49 32.61
CA LYS A 908 -15.67 23.66 32.63
C LYS A 908 -16.80 23.49 31.63
N THR A 909 -18.00 23.96 31.99
CA THR A 909 -19.15 23.95 31.08
C THR A 909 -18.81 24.58 29.72
N GLY A 910 -19.19 23.90 28.63
CA GLY A 910 -18.97 24.30 27.25
C GLY A 910 -17.69 23.74 26.60
N LYS A 911 -16.71 23.34 27.41
CA LYS A 911 -15.50 22.67 26.91
C LYS A 911 -15.80 21.27 26.39
N ASP A 912 -14.92 20.76 25.54
CA ASP A 912 -15.00 19.39 25.04
C ASP A 912 -14.85 18.41 26.20
N ALA A 913 -15.62 17.32 26.17
CA ALA A 913 -15.59 16.32 27.22
C ALA A 913 -14.42 15.34 27.03
N ASP A 914 -13.21 15.88 27.19
CA ASP A 914 -11.96 15.13 27.22
C ASP A 914 -11.57 14.93 28.70
N LEU A 915 -11.86 13.75 29.25
CA LEU A 915 -11.89 13.49 30.69
C LEU A 915 -11.25 12.14 31.03
N VAL A 916 -10.70 12.01 32.24
CA VAL A 916 -10.17 10.74 32.76
C VAL A 916 -10.71 10.48 34.15
N LEU A 917 -11.30 9.29 34.33
CA LEU A 917 -11.67 8.77 35.64
C LEU A 917 -10.56 7.85 36.14
N TRP A 918 -10.00 8.17 37.31
CA TRP A 918 -8.89 7.48 37.94
C TRP A 918 -9.35 6.71 39.17
N SER A 919 -8.71 5.56 39.40
CA SER A 919 -8.97 4.72 40.58
C SER A 919 -8.46 5.33 41.90
N ASP A 920 -7.55 6.31 41.84
CA ASP A 920 -6.90 6.97 42.97
C ASP A 920 -6.43 8.37 42.54
N ASN A 921 -5.78 9.14 43.42
CA ASN A 921 -5.20 10.45 43.09
C ASN A 921 -4.34 10.32 41.82
N PRO A 922 -4.59 11.12 40.76
CA PRO A 922 -3.94 10.98 39.46
C PRO A 922 -2.40 11.09 39.51
N LEU A 923 -1.81 11.74 40.52
CA LEU A 923 -0.36 11.84 40.69
C LEU A 923 0.27 10.66 41.45
N SER A 924 -0.53 9.72 41.94
CA SER A 924 -0.08 8.50 42.61
C SER A 924 0.46 7.47 41.60
N ILE A 925 1.54 6.77 41.96
CA ILE A 925 2.05 5.63 41.18
C ILE A 925 1.07 4.44 41.14
N TYR A 926 0.10 4.40 42.05
CA TYR A 926 -0.94 3.36 42.10
C TYR A 926 -2.18 3.71 41.29
N ALA A 927 -2.30 4.96 40.82
CA ALA A 927 -3.43 5.41 40.03
C ALA A 927 -3.48 4.70 38.69
N LYS A 928 -4.68 4.25 38.32
CA LYS A 928 -4.97 3.66 37.01
C LYS A 928 -6.10 4.45 36.38
N ALA A 929 -5.93 4.85 35.12
CA ALA A 929 -7.05 5.34 34.33
C ALA A 929 -8.07 4.20 34.20
N GLU A 930 -9.25 4.36 34.76
CA GLU A 930 -10.35 3.40 34.61
C GLU A 930 -11.09 3.65 33.31
N LYS A 931 -11.31 4.93 32.98
CA LYS A 931 -11.98 5.37 31.76
C LYS A 931 -11.34 6.63 31.21
N THR A 932 -11.09 6.63 29.91
CA THR A 932 -10.60 7.80 29.17
C THR A 932 -11.63 8.18 28.13
N ILE A 933 -12.10 9.41 28.22
CA ILE A 933 -13.20 9.96 27.43
C ILE A 933 -12.60 11.02 26.51
N VAL A 934 -12.92 10.95 25.21
CA VAL A 934 -12.51 11.95 24.21
C VAL A 934 -13.76 12.34 23.43
N ASP A 935 -14.01 13.64 23.30
CA ASP A 935 -15.24 14.19 22.70
C ASP A 935 -16.52 13.56 23.29
N GLY A 936 -16.52 13.28 24.60
CA GLY A 936 -17.64 12.65 25.31
C GLY A 936 -17.90 11.18 24.96
N ALA A 937 -16.97 10.51 24.27
CA ALA A 937 -17.04 9.09 23.97
C ALA A 937 -15.99 8.30 24.76
N VAL A 938 -16.34 7.13 25.30
CA VAL A 938 -15.41 6.30 26.09
C VAL A 938 -14.50 5.49 25.17
N TYR A 939 -13.32 6.02 24.88
CA TYR A 939 -12.33 5.37 24.01
C TYR A 939 -11.50 4.31 24.72
N PHE A 940 -11.33 4.43 26.04
CA PHE A 940 -10.72 3.40 26.86
C PHE A 940 -11.57 3.11 28.09
N ASP A 941 -11.78 1.82 28.36
CA ASP A 941 -12.44 1.31 29.56
C ASP A 941 -11.68 0.07 30.02
N ARG A 942 -11.12 0.12 31.24
CA ARG A 942 -10.23 -0.92 31.75
C ARG A 942 -10.89 -2.30 31.86
N ASP A 943 -12.17 -2.36 32.19
CA ASP A 943 -12.89 -3.64 32.28
C ASP A 943 -13.15 -4.21 30.88
N LYS A 944 -13.47 -3.34 29.92
CA LYS A 944 -13.65 -3.73 28.51
C LYS A 944 -12.33 -4.19 27.89
N ASP A 945 -11.21 -3.55 28.24
CA ASP A 945 -9.87 -3.96 27.80
C ASP A 945 -9.55 -5.42 28.19
N LEU A 946 -9.87 -5.81 29.42
CA LEU A 946 -9.69 -7.20 29.89
C LEU A 946 -10.54 -8.19 29.08
N GLU A 947 -11.75 -7.81 28.69
CA GLU A 947 -12.61 -8.64 27.84
C GLU A 947 -12.08 -8.71 26.40
N ILE A 948 -11.63 -7.59 25.84
CA ILE A 948 -11.01 -7.53 24.50
C ILE A 948 -9.78 -8.45 24.43
N ARG A 949 -8.96 -8.51 25.48
CA ARG A 949 -7.79 -9.42 25.52
C ARG A 949 -8.19 -10.90 25.39
N LYS A 950 -9.31 -11.32 26.00
CA LYS A 950 -9.83 -12.69 25.85
C LYS A 950 -10.32 -12.94 24.42
N GLN A 951 -10.98 -11.96 23.81
CA GLN A 951 -11.46 -12.04 22.43
C GLN A 951 -10.28 -12.13 21.43
N ILE A 952 -9.22 -11.35 21.65
CA ILE A 952 -7.97 -11.43 20.88
C ILE A 952 -7.38 -12.85 20.95
N ALA A 953 -7.27 -13.42 22.15
CA ALA A 953 -6.74 -14.78 22.33
C ALA A 953 -7.60 -15.84 21.60
N ALA A 954 -8.93 -15.71 21.69
CA ALA A 954 -9.85 -16.62 21.01
C ALA A 954 -9.76 -16.52 19.48
N GLU A 955 -9.73 -15.29 18.94
CA GLU A 955 -9.63 -15.06 17.50
C GLU A 955 -8.28 -15.53 16.94
N ARG A 956 -7.20 -15.28 17.68
CA ARG A 956 -5.86 -15.78 17.34
C ARG A 956 -5.84 -17.31 17.27
N ASN A 957 -6.40 -17.99 18.26
CA ASN A 957 -6.51 -19.45 18.26
C ASN A 957 -7.33 -19.96 17.07
N ARG A 958 -8.44 -19.30 16.71
CA ARG A 958 -9.23 -19.64 15.52
C ARG A 958 -8.40 -19.56 14.24
N LEU A 959 -7.62 -18.50 14.08
CA LEU A 959 -6.78 -18.29 12.90
C LEU A 959 -5.60 -19.29 12.85
N ILE A 960 -4.99 -19.60 13.99
CA ILE A 960 -3.96 -20.66 14.10
C ILE A 960 -4.54 -22.00 13.62
N GLN A 961 -5.70 -22.41 14.11
CA GLN A 961 -6.33 -23.67 13.67
C GLN A 961 -6.59 -23.66 12.15
N LYS A 962 -7.06 -22.54 11.60
CA LYS A 962 -7.30 -22.39 10.16
C LYS A 962 -6.01 -22.50 9.33
N MET A 963 -4.90 -21.92 9.79
CA MET A 963 -3.59 -22.04 9.13
C MET A 963 -3.02 -23.47 9.21
N LEU A 964 -3.18 -24.14 10.36
CA LEU A 964 -2.80 -25.55 10.52
C LEU A 964 -3.60 -26.47 9.58
N ASP A 965 -4.89 -26.20 9.39
CA ASP A 965 -5.74 -26.97 8.49
C ASP A 965 -5.42 -26.71 7.01
N GLU A 966 -5.06 -25.47 6.64
CA GLU A 966 -4.53 -25.14 5.31
C GLU A 966 -3.28 -25.99 5.02
N LYS A 967 -2.32 -26.03 5.95
CA LYS A 967 -1.10 -26.85 5.84
C LYS A 967 -1.42 -28.34 5.70
N LYS A 968 -2.28 -28.90 6.56
CA LYS A 968 -2.71 -30.31 6.49
C LYS A 968 -3.37 -30.66 5.16
N SER A 969 -4.05 -29.71 4.54
CA SER A 969 -4.70 -29.90 3.24
C SER A 969 -3.73 -29.84 2.04
N GLY A 970 -2.44 -29.58 2.29
CA GLY A 970 -1.40 -29.43 1.27
C GLY A 970 -1.30 -28.02 0.70
N GLY A 971 -1.90 -27.02 1.35
CA GLY A 971 -1.76 -25.61 0.98
C GLY A 971 -0.34 -25.11 1.18
N ALA A 972 0.07 -24.12 0.37
CA ALA A 972 1.40 -23.52 0.48
C ALA A 972 1.51 -22.67 1.75
N THR A 973 2.54 -22.95 2.56
CA THR A 973 2.86 -22.19 3.78
C THR A 973 4.20 -21.48 3.66
N GLY A 974 4.28 -20.26 4.20
CA GLY A 974 5.54 -19.55 4.44
C GLY A 974 6.02 -19.75 5.88
N PRO A 975 7.29 -19.46 6.19
CA PRO A 975 7.78 -19.49 7.57
C PRO A 975 7.05 -18.45 8.42
N ALA A 976 6.76 -18.76 9.68
CA ALA A 976 6.33 -17.75 10.64
C ALA A 976 7.45 -16.73 10.84
N THR A 977 7.18 -15.48 10.49
CA THR A 977 8.12 -14.38 10.62
C THR A 977 7.60 -13.36 11.61
N PRO A 978 8.47 -12.72 12.41
CA PRO A 978 8.03 -11.64 13.26
C PRO A 978 7.38 -10.50 12.50
N SER A 979 6.23 -10.05 12.99
CA SER A 979 5.69 -8.76 12.63
C SER A 979 6.59 -7.69 13.25
N LEU A 980 7.15 -6.80 12.43
CA LEU A 980 7.98 -5.71 12.90
C LEU A 980 7.15 -4.43 12.86
N ARG A 981 7.06 -3.74 14.00
CA ARG A 981 6.54 -2.37 14.05
C ARG A 981 7.71 -1.41 14.12
N MET A 982 7.75 -0.43 13.22
CA MET A 982 8.71 0.66 13.32
C MET A 982 8.34 1.52 14.53
N VAL A 983 9.27 1.65 15.48
CA VAL A 983 9.17 2.63 16.54
C VAL A 983 9.86 3.88 16.07
N ASN A 984 9.08 4.94 16.00
CA ASN A 984 9.58 6.25 15.65
C ASN A 984 10.11 6.95 16.90
N SER A 985 11.29 7.56 16.78
CA SER A 985 11.92 8.32 17.85
C SER A 985 12.42 9.67 17.34
N CYS A 986 12.75 10.58 18.27
CA CYS A 986 13.17 11.95 17.99
C CYS A 986 14.49 12.04 17.19
N MET A 987 15.36 11.03 17.31
CA MET A 987 16.67 11.04 16.67
C MET A 987 16.58 10.74 15.16
N ASP A 988 17.62 11.13 14.44
CA ASP A 988 17.84 10.92 12.98
C ASP A 988 17.82 9.45 12.52
N HIS A 989 17.49 8.54 13.42
CA HIS A 989 17.64 7.11 13.26
C HIS A 989 16.28 6.49 12.97
N VAL A 990 16.09 6.13 11.71
CA VAL A 990 15.36 4.89 11.40
C VAL A 990 16.25 3.77 11.95
N HIS A 991 16.18 3.52 13.25
CA HIS A 991 16.65 2.24 13.75
C HIS A 991 15.71 1.20 13.15
N HIS A 992 16.21 0.40 12.20
CA HIS A 992 15.61 -0.89 11.83
C HIS A 992 15.73 -1.90 12.99
N HIS A 993 15.56 -1.44 14.23
CA HIS A 993 15.19 -2.24 15.37
C HIS A 993 13.67 -2.12 15.47
N GLY A 994 12.96 -2.66 14.46
CA GLY A 994 11.52 -2.84 14.65
C GLY A 994 11.31 -3.59 15.95
N LEU A 995 10.40 -3.14 16.81
CA LEU A 995 9.98 -3.99 17.90
C LEU A 995 9.32 -5.21 17.27
N LEU A 996 9.69 -6.39 17.74
CA LEU A 996 8.88 -7.59 17.50
C LEU A 996 7.50 -7.24 18.06
N ASP A 997 6.52 -7.11 17.19
CA ASP A 997 5.13 -6.96 17.58
C ASP A 997 4.65 -8.32 18.08
N MET A 998 4.98 -8.59 19.34
CA MET A 998 4.52 -9.75 20.06
C MET A 998 3.26 -9.36 20.82
N ASP A 999 2.13 -9.91 20.40
CA ASP A 999 0.89 -9.81 21.16
C ASP A 999 1.14 -10.40 22.56
N HIS A 1000 1.02 -9.58 23.59
CA HIS A 1000 1.29 -9.98 24.97
C HIS A 1000 0.14 -10.86 25.49
N SER A 1001 0.12 -12.14 25.12
CA SER A 1001 -0.73 -13.15 25.73
C SER A 1001 0.06 -13.84 26.85
N GLU A 1002 -0.35 -13.59 28.09
CA GLU A 1002 -0.15 -14.39 29.31
C GLU A 1002 1.23 -15.06 29.50
N ASN A 1003 2.11 -14.38 30.23
CA ASN A 1003 2.54 -14.80 31.57
C ASN A 1003 3.54 -13.77 32.10
N GLY A 1004 3.25 -13.23 33.29
CA GLY A 1004 4.21 -12.43 34.03
C GLY A 1004 5.40 -13.30 34.41
N GLN A 1005 6.57 -12.94 33.89
CA GLN A 1005 7.80 -12.78 34.67
C GLN A 1005 8.50 -11.51 34.20
#